data_AF-A0A7K0PGW6-F1
#
_entry.id   AF-A0A7K0PGW6-F1
#
_cell.length_a   1.000
_cell.length_b   1.000
_cell.length_c   1.000
_cell.angle_alpha   90.00
_cell.angle_beta   90.00
_cell.angle_gamma   90.00
#
_symmetry.space_group_name_H-M   'P 1'
#
loop_
_entity.id
_entity.type
_entity.pdbx_description
1 polymer ?
#
loop_
_entity_poly.entity_id
_entity_poly.type
_entity_poly.pdbx_seq_one_letter_code
_entity_poly.pdbx_strand_id
1 'polypeptide(L)'
;MHAVARSAPRAPGFRHDPRIVPSPGPSVPRARSLRRLTLLAAALAAVLVACAALALRAGSADGAPGDPLADLVGGLGGASGGSAPPAAQPLPDGWSRVQDPTDTGLSASRQTGAGDGWAPVTVPDVTQPDASPASYAGSVWWYKRRLVVPAATPGATWALRFEGVRRVSTVYVDGREIAQNDDPYSPFEVELPETSAGRAVTLAVRVDGRRPQPLSEGWWNWTGIVRPVSLVPRARLNAADPMVQGAAACTAAEQCDRTLRVRTNVRNRTGAYLPLRLRVSVADGRGTVLASTTQDQGGVDGGATRNLSLELPVPKARLWSPSDPALYTATVDLVSGVATEQRIVRRVGFRGVTAVGGKLQLNGRELRLRGSSIQEDLPGRGAALRDADVQRLVQDLQDAGANVTRAHYTLDERLLSALDRAGIMVWSQAPVYQSTSRLNDPATRERALRTNQRAVVASRNHPSVIVHSVANELSAQVDKFPGAVDYLARSRADTQTLDPSVPAAIDLVNYPNYPIQSAYGQFPVLGLNVYFGWYAGKSGKHSTARLRDFAPHLRRLRRMYPTAAMAVTELGAEGVRNGPRTRKGTLQFQQRYFNQMMNVIDADPALSGALYWTAREFAIKPSWTGGTPARYAKRDGIHRKGLLTYDGRPKPVWTSAKNRLDGSVWGVGAPPRVAYGR
;
A
#
# COMPACT_ATOMS: atom_id res chain seq x y z
N MET A 1 -32.59 -17.73 37.80
CA MET A 1 -33.08 -18.13 39.14
C MET A 1 -31.98 -18.89 39.87
N HIS A 2 -32.01 -18.88 41.21
CA HIS A 2 -31.05 -19.53 42.12
C HIS A 2 -30.85 -21.02 41.77
N ALA A 3 -29.64 -21.61 41.81
CA ALA A 3 -28.78 -21.90 42.95
C ALA A 3 -29.38 -22.83 44.02
N VAL A 4 -28.53 -23.75 44.50
CA VAL A 4 -28.43 -24.46 45.80
C VAL A 4 -28.37 -25.99 45.52
N ALA A 5 -27.38 -26.77 46.00
CA ALA A 5 -27.01 -26.93 47.41
C ALA A 5 -25.55 -27.32 47.68
N ARG A 6 -25.09 -27.02 48.90
CA ARG A 6 -23.92 -27.63 49.55
C ARG A 6 -24.39 -28.72 50.52
N SER A 7 -23.58 -29.75 50.71
CA SER A 7 -23.48 -30.47 51.99
C SER A 7 -22.04 -30.94 52.22
N ALA A 8 -21.64 -30.99 53.48
CA ALA A 8 -20.35 -31.49 53.99
C ALA A 8 -20.69 -32.54 55.09
N PRO A 9 -19.78 -32.97 55.99
CA PRO A 9 -18.30 -33.07 55.96
C PRO A 9 -17.79 -34.47 56.38
N ARG A 10 -16.45 -34.70 56.36
CA ARG A 10 -15.60 -35.30 57.44
C ARG A 10 -14.34 -36.00 56.87
N ALA A 11 -13.22 -35.83 57.58
CA ALA A 11 -11.97 -36.60 57.45
C ALA A 11 -11.88 -37.66 58.59
N PRO A 12 -10.92 -38.61 58.62
CA PRO A 12 -9.50 -38.32 58.96
C PRO A 12 -8.42 -39.24 58.31
N GLY A 13 -7.12 -38.93 58.50
CA GLY A 13 -5.99 -39.84 58.18
C GLY A 13 -4.59 -39.18 58.23
N PHE A 14 -3.59 -39.83 58.85
CA PHE A 14 -2.24 -39.30 59.16
C PHE A 14 -1.10 -39.97 58.34
N ARG A 15 0.01 -39.24 58.05
CA ARG A 15 1.40 -39.45 58.59
C ARG A 15 2.54 -38.73 57.82
N HIS A 16 3.49 -38.13 58.59
CA HIS A 16 4.98 -37.96 58.45
C HIS A 16 5.68 -37.73 57.07
N ASP A 17 6.85 -37.08 56.94
CA ASP A 17 7.80 -36.35 57.83
C ASP A 17 8.57 -35.29 56.96
N PRO A 18 9.37 -34.32 57.49
CA PRO A 18 10.78 -34.59 57.87
C PRO A 18 11.39 -33.66 58.96
N ARG A 19 12.73 -33.63 59.10
CA ARG A 19 13.50 -32.83 60.10
C ARG A 19 14.61 -31.96 59.45
N ILE A 20 14.83 -30.72 59.95
CA ILE A 20 16.11 -29.95 59.84
C ILE A 20 16.29 -29.00 61.05
N VAL A 21 17.50 -28.97 61.63
CA VAL A 21 18.06 -28.11 62.73
C VAL A 21 19.63 -28.19 62.59
N PRO A 22 20.55 -27.27 63.02
CA PRO A 22 20.47 -25.96 63.74
C PRO A 22 21.25 -24.74 63.10
N SER A 23 21.30 -23.60 63.82
CA SER A 23 22.23 -22.43 63.75
C SER A 23 23.71 -22.78 64.10
N PRO A 24 24.76 -21.88 64.13
CA PRO A 24 24.80 -20.38 64.19
C PRO A 24 26.00 -19.63 63.49
N GLY A 25 26.05 -18.29 63.64
CA GLY A 25 27.30 -17.50 63.89
C GLY A 25 28.24 -17.07 62.73
N PRO A 26 28.86 -15.85 62.73
CA PRO A 26 29.66 -15.34 61.60
C PRO A 26 31.19 -15.19 61.84
N SER A 27 32.00 -15.31 60.77
CA SER A 27 33.39 -14.80 60.71
C SER A 27 33.90 -14.61 59.24
N VAL A 28 34.92 -13.75 59.06
CA VAL A 28 35.49 -13.22 57.79
C VAL A 28 36.96 -13.73 57.70
N PRO A 29 37.58 -14.16 56.54
CA PRO A 29 38.05 -13.20 55.50
C PRO A 29 38.44 -13.67 54.05
N ARG A 30 38.69 -12.64 53.20
CA ARG A 30 39.75 -12.49 52.15
C ARG A 30 39.64 -13.05 50.70
N ALA A 31 39.76 -12.07 49.77
CA ALA A 31 40.68 -12.00 48.62
C ALA A 31 40.44 -12.81 47.32
N ARG A 32 39.50 -12.35 46.46
CA ARG A 32 39.52 -12.58 44.98
C ARG A 32 38.93 -11.40 44.19
N SER A 33 39.66 -10.30 43.97
CA SER A 33 39.15 -9.16 43.15
C SER A 33 40.16 -8.48 42.20
N LEU A 34 41.48 -8.57 42.44
CA LEU A 34 42.46 -7.76 41.70
C LEU A 34 42.79 -8.20 40.26
N ARG A 35 42.40 -9.41 39.81
CA ARG A 35 42.67 -9.90 38.44
C ARG A 35 41.62 -9.52 37.38
N ARG A 36 40.45 -8.99 37.75
CA ARG A 36 39.40 -8.61 36.77
C ARG A 36 39.51 -7.16 36.28
N LEU A 37 40.09 -6.26 37.06
CA LEU A 37 40.20 -4.83 36.72
C LEU A 37 41.29 -4.55 35.66
N THR A 38 42.40 -5.27 35.68
CA THR A 38 43.50 -5.12 34.70
C THR A 38 43.13 -5.60 33.30
N LEU A 39 42.28 -6.63 33.17
CA LEU A 39 41.80 -7.12 31.87
C LEU A 39 40.79 -6.16 31.21
N LEU A 40 39.94 -5.48 31.99
CA LEU A 40 39.03 -4.46 31.44
C LEU A 40 39.80 -3.22 30.92
N ALA A 41 40.84 -2.78 31.63
CA ALA A 41 41.63 -1.62 31.21
C ALA A 41 42.36 -1.85 29.87
N ALA A 42 42.93 -3.05 29.67
CA ALA A 42 43.58 -3.42 28.42
C ALA A 42 42.60 -3.49 27.23
N ALA A 43 41.39 -4.03 27.45
CA ALA A 43 40.35 -4.08 26.42
C ALA A 43 39.86 -2.69 26.01
N LEU A 44 39.70 -1.76 26.96
CA LEU A 44 39.29 -0.38 26.66
C LEU A 44 40.34 0.38 25.85
N ALA A 45 41.63 0.20 26.16
CA ALA A 45 42.72 0.81 25.42
C ALA A 45 42.79 0.34 23.96
N ALA A 46 42.59 -0.97 23.71
CA ALA A 46 42.56 -1.53 22.36
C ALA A 46 41.40 -0.97 21.51
N VAL A 47 40.22 -0.79 22.11
CA VAL A 47 39.06 -0.17 21.43
C VAL A 47 39.32 1.30 21.08
N LEU A 48 39.91 2.08 21.99
CA LEU A 48 40.24 3.49 21.74
C LEU A 48 41.26 3.67 20.59
N VAL A 49 42.28 2.80 20.52
CA VAL A 49 43.25 2.81 19.41
C VAL A 49 42.59 2.42 18.08
N ALA A 50 41.67 1.44 18.08
CA ALA A 50 40.92 1.07 16.89
C ALA A 50 40.00 2.22 16.39
N CYS A 51 39.31 2.92 17.30
CA CYS A 51 38.48 4.07 16.96
C CYS A 51 39.31 5.24 16.38
N ALA A 52 40.50 5.52 16.92
CA ALA A 52 41.41 6.53 16.37
C ALA A 52 41.91 6.16 14.97
N ALA A 53 42.19 4.88 14.72
CA ALA A 53 42.62 4.40 13.40
C ALA A 53 41.52 4.46 12.32
N LEU A 54 40.24 4.30 12.70
CA LEU A 54 39.12 4.52 11.78
C LEU A 54 38.89 6.02 11.48
N ALA A 55 39.02 6.89 12.48
CA ALA A 55 38.85 8.35 12.29
C ALA A 55 39.86 8.94 11.28
N LEU A 56 41.08 8.39 11.23
CA LEU A 56 42.14 8.80 10.30
C LEU A 56 41.98 8.28 8.85
N ARG A 57 40.97 7.45 8.57
CA ARG A 57 40.68 6.93 7.21
C ARG A 57 39.43 7.53 6.56
N ALA A 58 38.67 8.36 7.27
CA ALA A 58 37.47 9.03 6.75
C ALA A 58 37.81 10.38 6.09
N GLY A 59 38.70 10.37 5.09
CA GLY A 59 39.05 11.53 4.27
C GLY A 59 38.53 11.36 2.83
N SER A 60 37.62 12.25 2.42
CA SER A 60 37.09 12.43 1.04
C SER A 60 36.47 11.19 0.34
N ALA A 61 35.14 11.09 0.39
CA ALA A 61 34.28 10.63 -0.72
C ALA A 61 32.81 10.93 -0.42
N ASP A 62 32.12 11.69 -1.29
CA ASP A 62 30.68 11.92 -1.17
C ASP A 62 29.87 10.67 -1.55
N GLY A 63 29.17 10.10 -0.58
CA GLY A 63 28.26 8.96 -0.77
C GLY A 63 27.20 8.92 0.33
N ALA A 64 25.95 8.67 -0.04
CA ALA A 64 24.84 8.64 0.92
C ALA A 64 25.03 7.48 1.94
N PRO A 65 24.76 7.70 3.24
CA PRO A 65 25.01 6.68 4.26
C PRO A 65 24.01 5.52 4.16
N GLY A 66 24.53 4.33 3.85
CA GLY A 66 23.80 3.08 4.06
C GLY A 66 23.63 2.76 5.54
N ASP A 67 22.60 2.00 5.89
CA ASP A 67 22.27 1.63 7.28
C ASP A 67 23.31 0.66 7.88
N PRO A 68 24.17 1.09 8.82
CA PRO A 68 25.26 0.27 9.34
C PRO A 68 24.79 -0.83 10.31
N LEU A 69 23.49 -0.91 10.62
CA LEU A 69 22.92 -1.99 11.44
C LEU A 69 22.66 -3.27 10.66
N ALA A 70 22.68 -3.24 9.31
CA ALA A 70 22.49 -4.45 8.50
C ALA A 70 23.66 -5.45 8.66
N ASP A 71 24.90 -4.96 8.71
CA ASP A 71 26.11 -5.80 8.71
C ASP A 71 26.51 -6.34 10.10
N LEU A 72 25.99 -5.75 11.19
CA LEU A 72 26.34 -6.19 12.56
C LEU A 72 25.51 -7.36 13.11
N VAL A 73 24.41 -7.74 12.44
CA VAL A 73 23.52 -8.84 12.89
C VAL A 73 24.10 -10.23 12.59
N GLY A 74 25.23 -10.31 11.85
CA GLY A 74 25.90 -11.57 11.51
C GLY A 74 26.66 -12.25 12.66
N GLY A 75 26.84 -11.58 13.81
CA GLY A 75 27.58 -12.10 14.96
C GLY A 75 26.69 -12.38 16.17
N LEU A 76 26.83 -13.58 16.76
CA LEU A 76 26.24 -13.99 18.05
C LEU A 76 24.74 -14.36 18.04
N GLY A 77 24.31 -15.11 17.02
CA GLY A 77 23.17 -16.03 17.09
C GLY A 77 23.66 -17.48 16.99
N GLY A 78 23.12 -18.39 17.81
CA GLY A 78 23.61 -19.78 17.89
C GLY A 78 23.56 -20.54 16.55
N ALA A 79 24.55 -21.40 16.32
CA ALA A 79 24.73 -22.11 15.07
C ALA A 79 23.51 -22.97 14.68
N SER A 80 22.83 -22.59 13.59
CA SER A 80 22.04 -23.50 12.76
C SER A 80 22.49 -23.32 11.31
N GLY A 81 23.26 -24.29 10.81
CA GLY A 81 23.96 -24.20 9.53
C GLY A 81 23.01 -24.20 8.33
N GLY A 82 23.05 -23.11 7.57
CA GLY A 82 22.40 -22.96 6.28
C GLY A 82 22.68 -21.55 5.76
N SER A 83 23.15 -21.42 4.52
CA SER A 83 23.30 -20.09 3.90
C SER A 83 21.93 -19.40 3.85
N ALA A 84 21.92 -18.08 4.08
CA ALA A 84 20.70 -17.31 3.88
C ALA A 84 20.26 -17.41 2.39
N PRO A 85 18.96 -17.50 2.10
CA PRO A 85 18.48 -17.48 0.72
C PRO A 85 18.91 -16.16 0.05
N PRO A 86 19.14 -16.15 -1.28
CA PRO A 86 19.50 -14.92 -1.98
C PRO A 86 18.50 -13.80 -1.74
N ALA A 87 18.97 -12.56 -1.69
CA ALA A 87 18.11 -11.38 -1.60
C ALA A 87 17.61 -10.94 -2.98
N ALA A 88 16.51 -10.18 -3.00
CA ALA A 88 16.10 -9.45 -4.20
C ALA A 88 17.11 -8.34 -4.51
N GLN A 89 17.44 -8.16 -5.79
CA GLN A 89 18.41 -7.17 -6.27
C GLN A 89 17.67 -6.06 -7.02
N PRO A 90 17.71 -4.79 -6.56
CA PRO A 90 17.10 -3.68 -7.30
C PRO A 90 17.87 -3.42 -8.60
N LEU A 91 17.14 -3.05 -9.67
CA LEU A 91 17.68 -2.81 -11.01
C LEU A 91 17.43 -1.35 -11.48
N PRO A 92 17.83 -0.30 -10.74
CA PRO A 92 17.51 1.08 -11.10
C PRO A 92 18.28 1.58 -12.34
N ASP A 93 19.59 1.34 -12.41
CA ASP A 93 20.46 1.92 -13.43
C ASP A 93 20.67 1.01 -14.65
N GLY A 94 21.62 1.34 -15.52
CA GLY A 94 22.02 0.48 -16.64
C GLY A 94 20.92 0.22 -17.69
N TRP A 95 19.81 0.96 -17.62
CA TRP A 95 18.78 0.96 -18.64
C TRP A 95 19.10 1.98 -19.72
N SER A 96 18.56 1.75 -20.90
CA SER A 96 18.46 2.76 -21.95
C SER A 96 17.10 2.65 -22.63
N ARG A 97 16.58 3.75 -23.14
CA ARG A 97 15.28 3.80 -23.83
C ARG A 97 15.39 4.41 -25.23
N VAL A 98 14.49 4.02 -26.12
CA VAL A 98 14.33 4.62 -27.45
C VAL A 98 12.84 4.71 -27.82
N GLN A 99 12.44 5.78 -28.51
CA GLN A 99 11.06 5.94 -28.98
C GLN A 99 10.81 5.13 -30.26
N ASP A 100 9.59 4.63 -30.44
CA ASP A 100 9.16 3.83 -31.59
C ASP A 100 7.77 4.29 -32.06
N PRO A 101 7.62 5.52 -32.57
CA PRO A 101 6.29 6.09 -32.84
C PRO A 101 5.48 5.30 -33.88
N THR A 102 6.18 4.56 -34.75
CA THR A 102 5.63 3.69 -35.80
C THR A 102 5.43 2.23 -35.37
N ASP A 103 5.83 1.85 -34.15
CA ASP A 103 5.72 0.48 -33.60
C ASP A 103 6.44 -0.59 -34.46
N THR A 104 7.58 -0.19 -35.01
CA THR A 104 8.39 -0.98 -35.96
C THR A 104 9.56 -1.72 -35.28
N GLY A 105 9.68 -1.62 -33.96
CA GLY A 105 10.83 -2.11 -33.19
C GLY A 105 11.10 -3.60 -33.32
N LEU A 106 10.08 -4.44 -33.54
CA LEU A 106 10.26 -5.88 -33.77
C LEU A 106 11.02 -6.16 -35.07
N SER A 107 10.65 -5.48 -36.15
CA SER A 107 11.35 -5.54 -37.44
C SER A 107 12.77 -4.95 -37.35
N ALA A 108 12.97 -3.94 -36.50
CA ALA A 108 14.27 -3.37 -36.18
C ALA A 108 15.06 -4.16 -35.10
N SER A 109 14.64 -5.37 -34.75
CA SER A 109 15.28 -6.25 -33.76
C SER A 109 15.48 -5.63 -32.35
N ARG A 110 14.66 -4.65 -31.93
CA ARG A 110 14.80 -4.00 -30.61
C ARG A 110 14.58 -4.95 -29.43
N GLN A 111 13.91 -6.08 -29.64
CA GLN A 111 13.77 -7.18 -28.68
C GLN A 111 15.11 -7.84 -28.29
N THR A 112 16.15 -7.75 -29.14
CA THR A 112 17.53 -8.18 -28.80
C THR A 112 18.38 -7.04 -28.24
N GLY A 113 17.81 -5.84 -28.09
CA GLY A 113 18.53 -4.62 -27.72
C GLY A 113 19.30 -3.96 -28.87
N ALA A 114 19.08 -4.39 -30.12
CA ALA A 114 19.67 -3.83 -31.32
C ALA A 114 19.05 -2.47 -31.74
N GLY A 115 19.56 -1.91 -32.84
CA GLY A 115 19.19 -0.60 -33.37
C GLY A 115 19.80 0.57 -32.60
N ASP A 116 19.72 1.76 -33.20
CA ASP A 116 20.33 3.00 -32.70
C ASP A 116 19.34 3.89 -31.92
N GLY A 117 19.84 5.03 -31.41
CA GLY A 117 19.02 6.05 -30.74
C GLY A 117 18.67 5.75 -29.27
N TRP A 118 19.33 4.78 -28.65
CA TRP A 118 19.15 4.45 -27.25
C TRP A 118 19.78 5.50 -26.32
N ALA A 119 18.96 6.20 -25.54
CA ALA A 119 19.41 7.15 -24.51
C ALA A 119 19.44 6.48 -23.13
N PRO A 120 20.50 6.66 -22.30
CA PRO A 120 20.58 6.07 -20.97
C PRO A 120 19.51 6.66 -20.03
N VAL A 121 18.95 5.82 -19.17
CA VAL A 121 17.97 6.22 -18.13
C VAL A 121 18.13 5.38 -16.85
N THR A 122 17.68 5.92 -15.73
CA THR A 122 17.47 5.21 -14.47
C THR A 122 15.96 5.01 -14.28
N VAL A 123 15.52 3.81 -13.92
CA VAL A 123 14.13 3.54 -13.52
C VAL A 123 13.97 3.71 -12.00
N PRO A 124 12.87 4.29 -11.46
CA PRO A 124 11.65 4.73 -12.14
C PRO A 124 11.82 5.82 -13.20
N ASP A 125 11.15 5.64 -14.34
CA ASP A 125 11.25 6.52 -15.52
C ASP A 125 9.88 6.83 -16.14
N VAL A 126 9.70 8.08 -16.58
CA VAL A 126 8.58 8.55 -17.40
C VAL A 126 9.13 9.08 -18.71
N THR A 127 8.55 8.63 -19.82
CA THR A 127 9.09 8.88 -21.16
C THR A 127 9.11 10.37 -21.52
N GLN A 128 8.03 11.09 -21.17
CA GLN A 128 7.84 12.52 -21.43
C GLN A 128 7.17 13.17 -20.20
N PRO A 129 7.93 13.68 -19.20
CA PRO A 129 7.41 14.12 -17.90
C PRO A 129 6.81 15.53 -17.90
N ASP A 130 6.09 15.89 -18.96
CA ASP A 130 5.35 17.15 -19.12
C ASP A 130 3.84 16.91 -19.34
N ALA A 131 3.02 17.93 -19.07
CA ALA A 131 1.57 17.88 -19.24
C ALA A 131 1.11 18.30 -20.67
N SER A 132 1.93 18.06 -21.70
CA SER A 132 1.58 18.44 -23.09
C SER A 132 0.58 17.47 -23.75
N PRO A 133 -0.13 17.90 -24.80
CA PRO A 133 -0.96 17.00 -25.62
C PRO A 133 -0.19 15.84 -26.25
N ALA A 134 1.10 16.01 -26.55
CA ALA A 134 1.95 14.96 -27.11
C ALA A 134 2.24 13.86 -26.08
N SER A 135 2.68 14.25 -24.88
CA SER A 135 2.84 13.33 -23.74
C SER A 135 1.51 12.65 -23.37
N TYR A 136 0.38 13.37 -23.47
CA TYR A 136 -0.93 12.78 -23.23
C TYR A 136 -1.30 11.72 -24.26
N ALA A 137 -1.03 11.93 -25.55
CA ALA A 137 -1.35 10.97 -26.61
C ALA A 137 -0.60 9.64 -26.40
N GLY A 138 0.64 9.72 -25.91
CA GLY A 138 1.52 8.58 -25.69
C GLY A 138 2.18 8.09 -26.99
N SER A 139 3.13 7.19 -26.85
CA SER A 139 3.87 6.58 -27.96
C SER A 139 4.33 5.18 -27.55
N VAL A 140 4.84 4.37 -28.50
CA VAL A 140 5.54 3.14 -28.12
C VAL A 140 6.99 3.50 -27.80
N TRP A 141 7.51 2.88 -26.75
CA TRP A 141 8.89 3.03 -26.30
C TRP A 141 9.49 1.64 -26.07
N TRP A 142 10.79 1.52 -26.30
CA TRP A 142 11.54 0.34 -25.90
C TRP A 142 12.53 0.72 -24.82
N TYR A 143 12.65 -0.15 -23.82
CA TYR A 143 13.70 -0.12 -22.80
C TYR A 143 14.61 -1.33 -23.00
N LYS A 144 15.92 -1.18 -22.77
CA LYS A 144 16.86 -2.31 -22.71
C LYS A 144 17.78 -2.20 -21.52
N ARG A 145 18.22 -3.34 -20.99
CA ARG A 145 19.27 -3.44 -19.96
C ARG A 145 20.04 -4.75 -20.16
N ARG A 146 21.37 -4.70 -20.08
CA ARG A 146 22.18 -5.91 -19.92
C ARG A 146 22.29 -6.29 -18.44
N LEU A 147 22.21 -7.57 -18.14
CA LEU A 147 22.22 -8.09 -16.77
C LEU A 147 23.02 -9.41 -16.74
N VAL A 148 23.93 -9.56 -15.78
CA VAL A 148 24.44 -10.88 -15.40
C VAL A 148 23.48 -11.44 -14.36
N VAL A 149 22.77 -12.50 -14.71
CA VAL A 149 21.85 -13.19 -13.78
C VAL A 149 22.70 -14.08 -12.88
N PRO A 150 22.56 -14.03 -11.55
CA PRO A 150 23.33 -14.89 -10.67
C PRO A 150 23.07 -16.38 -10.94
N ALA A 151 24.05 -17.22 -10.62
CA ALA A 151 23.86 -18.67 -10.64
C ALA A 151 22.73 -19.09 -9.69
N ALA A 152 22.04 -20.17 -10.02
CA ALA A 152 20.99 -20.78 -9.21
C ALA A 152 21.22 -22.29 -9.11
N THR A 153 20.74 -22.91 -8.03
CA THR A 153 20.76 -24.37 -7.89
C THR A 153 19.67 -25.01 -8.77
N PRO A 154 19.78 -26.30 -9.14
CA PRO A 154 18.76 -26.98 -9.94
C PRO A 154 17.35 -26.88 -9.32
N GLY A 155 16.37 -26.51 -10.15
CA GLY A 155 14.98 -26.24 -9.72
C GLY A 155 14.76 -24.88 -9.04
N ALA A 156 15.80 -24.06 -8.92
CA ALA A 156 15.70 -22.65 -8.58
C ALA A 156 16.01 -21.78 -9.82
N THR A 157 15.43 -20.58 -9.86
CA THR A 157 15.65 -19.59 -10.93
C THR A 157 15.55 -18.16 -10.36
N TRP A 158 15.48 -17.16 -11.22
CA TRP A 158 15.20 -15.78 -10.90
C TRP A 158 13.97 -15.29 -11.67
N ALA A 159 13.34 -14.23 -11.19
CA ALA A 159 12.25 -13.54 -11.89
C ALA A 159 12.50 -12.02 -11.87
N LEU A 160 12.01 -11.32 -12.88
CA LEU A 160 11.91 -9.87 -12.87
C LEU A 160 10.61 -9.48 -12.20
N ARG A 161 10.68 -8.67 -11.15
CA ARG A 161 9.54 -8.03 -10.51
C ARG A 161 9.47 -6.57 -10.94
N PHE A 162 8.39 -6.19 -11.60
CA PHE A 162 8.07 -4.83 -11.97
C PHE A 162 6.99 -4.30 -11.03
N GLU A 163 7.25 -3.21 -10.30
CA GLU A 163 6.27 -2.60 -9.39
C GLU A 163 5.19 -1.77 -10.13
N GLY A 164 5.44 -1.44 -11.40
CA GLY A 164 4.49 -0.74 -12.27
C GLY A 164 5.10 -0.29 -13.59
N VAL A 165 4.48 -0.69 -14.70
CA VAL A 165 4.81 -0.25 -16.07
C VAL A 165 3.54 0.25 -16.73
N ARG A 166 3.60 1.40 -17.40
CA ARG A 166 2.43 2.10 -17.95
C ARG A 166 2.61 2.33 -19.47
N ARG A 167 1.70 1.89 -20.36
CA ARG A 167 0.40 1.23 -20.09
C ARG A 167 0.41 -0.28 -20.30
N VAL A 168 0.75 -0.73 -21.51
CA VAL A 168 0.83 -2.16 -21.86
C VAL A 168 2.29 -2.49 -22.11
N SER A 169 2.79 -3.53 -21.47
CA SER A 169 4.20 -3.90 -21.53
C SER A 169 4.40 -5.32 -22.04
N THR A 170 5.38 -5.52 -22.91
CA THR A 170 5.84 -6.84 -23.35
C THR A 170 7.32 -6.99 -23.03
N VAL A 171 7.69 -8.09 -22.35
CA VAL A 171 9.03 -8.34 -21.80
C VAL A 171 9.72 -9.43 -22.61
N TYR A 172 10.97 -9.16 -23.00
CA TYR A 172 11.84 -10.03 -23.79
C TYR A 172 13.16 -10.30 -23.06
N VAL A 173 13.70 -11.50 -23.25
CA VAL A 173 15.06 -11.90 -22.84
C VAL A 173 15.76 -12.48 -24.07
N ASP A 174 16.90 -11.91 -24.43
CA ASP A 174 17.72 -12.33 -25.58
C ASP A 174 16.90 -12.45 -26.87
N GLY A 175 15.97 -11.52 -27.10
CA GLY A 175 15.06 -11.50 -28.25
C GLY A 175 13.78 -12.31 -28.10
N ARG A 176 13.68 -13.22 -27.13
CA ARG A 176 12.50 -14.08 -26.95
C ARG A 176 11.50 -13.44 -25.99
N GLU A 177 10.24 -13.37 -26.39
CA GLU A 177 9.15 -12.92 -25.53
C GLU A 177 8.94 -13.88 -24.36
N ILE A 178 8.73 -13.32 -23.16
CA ILE A 178 8.50 -14.10 -21.93
C ILE A 178 7.26 -13.67 -21.12
N ALA A 179 6.73 -12.46 -21.32
CA ALA A 179 5.46 -12.03 -20.74
C ALA A 179 4.87 -10.79 -21.41
N GLN A 180 3.56 -10.64 -21.26
CA GLN A 180 2.82 -9.40 -21.51
C GLN A 180 2.02 -9.01 -20.26
N ASN A 181 1.86 -7.72 -19.99
CA ASN A 181 1.02 -7.19 -18.91
C ASN A 181 0.23 -5.96 -19.39
N ASP A 182 -1.08 -5.94 -19.12
CA ASP A 182 -2.03 -4.88 -19.50
C ASP A 182 -2.61 -4.10 -18.29
N ASP A 183 -2.20 -4.44 -17.06
CA ASP A 183 -2.53 -3.69 -15.84
C ASP A 183 -1.43 -2.63 -15.54
N PRO A 184 -1.74 -1.32 -15.65
CA PRO A 184 -0.76 -0.26 -15.51
C PRO A 184 -0.47 0.20 -14.06
N TYR A 185 -1.06 -0.45 -13.04
CA TYR A 185 -0.95 -0.01 -11.64
C TYR A 185 -0.52 -1.11 -10.68
N SER A 186 -0.88 -2.37 -10.95
CA SER A 186 -0.52 -3.48 -10.08
C SER A 186 0.87 -4.04 -10.43
N PRO A 187 1.71 -4.39 -9.44
CA PRO A 187 2.94 -5.13 -9.69
C PRO A 187 2.71 -6.42 -10.49
N PHE A 188 3.75 -6.89 -11.17
CA PHE A 188 3.78 -8.21 -11.81
C PHE A 188 5.19 -8.80 -11.78
N GLU A 189 5.26 -10.13 -11.85
CA GLU A 189 6.51 -10.88 -11.81
C GLU A 189 6.60 -11.80 -13.03
N VAL A 190 7.77 -11.85 -13.64
CA VAL A 190 8.05 -12.58 -14.87
C VAL A 190 9.25 -13.48 -14.64
N GLU A 191 9.05 -14.79 -14.67
CA GLU A 191 10.14 -15.74 -14.42
C GLU A 191 11.11 -15.77 -15.60
N LEU A 192 12.41 -15.71 -15.29
CA LEU A 192 13.46 -15.89 -16.27
C LEU A 192 13.60 -17.39 -16.59
N PRO A 193 13.92 -17.74 -17.85
CA PRO A 193 14.28 -19.11 -18.20
C PRO A 193 15.39 -19.63 -17.29
N GLU A 194 15.32 -20.88 -16.84
CA GLU A 194 16.35 -21.46 -15.97
C GLU A 194 17.74 -21.42 -16.63
N THR A 195 17.78 -21.52 -17.97
CA THR A 195 19.01 -21.38 -18.75
C THR A 195 19.68 -20.00 -18.58
N SER A 196 18.93 -18.96 -18.19
CA SER A 196 19.47 -17.62 -17.91
C SER A 196 20.32 -17.56 -16.65
N ALA A 197 20.24 -18.53 -15.72
CA ALA A 197 21.04 -18.50 -14.50
C ALA A 197 22.55 -18.59 -14.81
N GLY A 198 23.34 -17.72 -14.18
CA GLY A 198 24.80 -17.70 -14.34
C GLY A 198 25.34 -17.10 -15.64
N ARG A 199 24.50 -16.53 -16.51
CA ARG A 199 24.92 -15.88 -17.77
C ARG A 199 24.60 -14.38 -17.81
N ALA A 200 25.27 -13.68 -18.72
CA ALA A 200 24.80 -12.39 -19.21
C ALA A 200 23.58 -12.58 -20.13
N VAL A 201 22.57 -11.72 -19.97
CA VAL A 201 21.38 -11.63 -20.82
C VAL A 201 21.11 -10.17 -21.20
N THR A 202 20.41 -9.96 -22.31
CA THR A 202 19.82 -8.66 -22.67
C THR A 202 18.32 -8.71 -22.39
N LEU A 203 17.88 -7.89 -21.44
CA LEU A 203 16.47 -7.59 -21.20
C LEU A 203 16.03 -6.51 -22.20
N ALA A 204 14.86 -6.70 -22.81
CA ALA A 204 14.17 -5.63 -23.52
C ALA A 204 12.70 -5.57 -23.09
N VAL A 205 12.13 -4.37 -23.00
CA VAL A 205 10.72 -4.14 -22.64
C VAL A 205 10.11 -3.16 -23.63
N ARG A 206 9.15 -3.63 -24.43
CA ARG A 206 8.28 -2.77 -25.23
C ARG A 206 7.19 -2.22 -24.33
N VAL A 207 7.02 -0.90 -24.29
CA VAL A 207 6.02 -0.18 -23.50
C VAL A 207 5.15 0.63 -24.45
N ASP A 208 3.90 0.20 -24.61
CA ASP A 208 2.89 0.92 -25.38
C ASP A 208 2.17 1.93 -24.47
N GLY A 209 2.45 3.20 -24.69
CA GLY A 209 1.79 4.31 -24.01
C GLY A 209 0.54 4.84 -24.72
N ARG A 210 0.26 4.37 -25.95
CA ARG A 210 -0.81 4.91 -26.78
C ARG A 210 -2.18 4.68 -26.11
N ARG A 211 -3.08 5.66 -26.25
CA ARG A 211 -4.41 5.65 -25.63
C ARG A 211 -5.50 5.21 -26.60
N PRO A 212 -6.10 4.00 -26.48
CA PRO A 212 -7.25 3.62 -27.30
C PRO A 212 -8.46 4.48 -26.94
N GLN A 213 -9.03 5.19 -27.92
CA GLN A 213 -10.18 6.05 -27.68
C GLN A 213 -11.50 5.28 -27.79
N PRO A 214 -12.52 5.58 -26.97
CA PRO A 214 -12.52 6.56 -25.88
C PRO A 214 -12.00 5.97 -24.54
N LEU A 215 -11.06 6.66 -23.89
CA LEU A 215 -10.70 6.38 -22.49
C LEU A 215 -11.61 7.13 -21.51
N SER A 216 -12.04 6.44 -20.44
CA SER A 216 -12.82 7.03 -19.34
C SER A 216 -11.96 7.64 -18.23
N GLU A 217 -10.64 7.44 -18.22
CA GLU A 217 -9.76 7.79 -17.09
C GLU A 217 -9.85 9.26 -16.65
N GLY A 218 -9.81 9.48 -15.33
CA GLY A 218 -9.91 10.79 -14.69
C GLY A 218 -8.56 11.43 -14.33
N TRP A 219 -7.43 10.85 -14.77
CA TRP A 219 -6.08 11.23 -14.36
C TRP A 219 -5.05 10.92 -15.46
N TRP A 220 -3.81 11.42 -15.33
CA TRP A 220 -2.74 11.15 -16.29
C TRP A 220 -2.09 9.78 -16.04
N ASN A 221 -2.34 8.83 -16.93
CA ASN A 221 -1.64 7.54 -16.93
C ASN A 221 -0.28 7.71 -17.67
N TRP A 222 0.71 8.27 -16.96
CA TRP A 222 2.07 8.57 -17.47
C TRP A 222 2.74 7.33 -18.08
N THR A 223 3.35 7.44 -19.26
CA THR A 223 4.00 6.30 -19.95
C THR A 223 5.41 6.05 -19.43
N GLY A 224 5.79 4.78 -19.23
CA GLY A 224 7.14 4.36 -18.88
C GLY A 224 7.21 3.19 -17.89
N ILE A 225 8.43 2.82 -17.48
CA ILE A 225 8.68 1.95 -16.32
C ILE A 225 8.65 2.83 -15.07
N VAL A 226 7.44 3.22 -14.66
CA VAL A 226 7.20 4.33 -13.71
C VAL A 226 7.43 3.99 -12.23
N ARG A 227 7.75 2.74 -11.91
CA ARG A 227 8.07 2.27 -10.54
C ARG A 227 9.27 1.30 -10.58
N PRO A 228 9.88 0.94 -9.44
CA PRO A 228 11.09 0.13 -9.42
C PRO A 228 10.97 -1.22 -10.13
N VAL A 229 12.11 -1.72 -10.59
CA VAL A 229 12.29 -3.09 -11.10
C VAL A 229 13.32 -3.80 -10.24
N SER A 230 13.12 -5.08 -9.95
CA SER A 230 14.08 -5.90 -9.22
C SER A 230 14.20 -7.31 -9.81
N LEU A 231 15.36 -7.94 -9.61
CA LEU A 231 15.57 -9.36 -9.83
C LEU A 231 15.28 -10.08 -8.50
N VAL A 232 14.25 -10.93 -8.47
CA VAL A 232 13.81 -11.66 -7.27
C VAL A 232 14.11 -13.15 -7.41
N PRO A 233 14.56 -13.84 -6.34
CA PRO A 233 14.85 -15.26 -6.41
C PRO A 233 13.57 -16.11 -6.50
N ARG A 234 13.72 -17.31 -7.06
CA ARG A 234 12.73 -18.39 -7.07
C ARG A 234 13.39 -19.66 -6.56
N ALA A 235 13.28 -19.90 -5.27
CA ALA A 235 13.79 -21.12 -4.64
C ALA A 235 12.92 -22.34 -4.98
N ARG A 236 13.41 -23.54 -4.62
CA ARG A 236 12.77 -24.82 -4.99
C ARG A 236 11.40 -24.97 -4.35
N LEU A 237 11.26 -24.52 -3.09
CA LEU A 237 9.98 -24.20 -2.47
C LEU A 237 9.78 -22.69 -2.52
N ASN A 238 8.74 -22.24 -3.22
CA ASN A 238 8.43 -20.82 -3.37
C ASN A 238 6.97 -20.51 -3.03
N ALA A 239 6.75 -19.62 -2.08
CA ALA A 239 5.48 -19.00 -1.76
C ALA A 239 5.02 -18.03 -2.87
N ALA A 240 3.82 -18.24 -3.37
CA ALA A 240 3.08 -17.28 -4.19
C ALA A 240 2.23 -16.38 -3.29
N ASP A 241 2.19 -15.08 -3.62
CA ASP A 241 1.38 -14.02 -3.00
C ASP A 241 1.21 -14.16 -1.47
N PRO A 242 2.28 -14.11 -0.67
CA PRO A 242 2.16 -14.26 0.78
C PRO A 242 1.38 -13.10 1.41
N MET A 243 0.30 -13.46 2.09
CA MET A 243 -0.42 -12.61 3.02
C MET A 243 0.21 -12.76 4.40
N VAL A 244 0.78 -11.68 4.94
CA VAL A 244 1.42 -11.64 6.26
C VAL A 244 0.92 -10.38 6.96
N GLN A 245 -0.09 -10.53 7.82
CA GLN A 245 -0.87 -9.42 8.37
C GLN A 245 -0.93 -9.46 9.90
N GLY A 246 -0.83 -8.29 10.54
CA GLY A 246 -1.23 -8.11 11.93
C GLY A 246 -2.74 -7.84 12.00
N ALA A 247 -3.49 -8.75 12.62
CA ALA A 247 -4.91 -8.59 12.90
C ALA A 247 -5.14 -8.33 14.39
N ALA A 248 -6.15 -7.52 14.71
CA ALA A 248 -6.68 -7.40 16.06
C ALA A 248 -8.20 -7.59 16.07
N ALA A 249 -8.71 -8.37 17.02
CA ALA A 249 -10.14 -8.51 17.29
C ALA A 249 -10.45 -7.76 18.60
N CYS A 250 -11.20 -6.66 18.51
CA CYS A 250 -11.41 -5.74 19.64
C CYS A 250 -12.87 -5.73 20.10
N THR A 251 -13.08 -5.69 21.42
CA THR A 251 -14.40 -5.44 22.01
C THR A 251 -14.74 -3.94 22.02
N ALA A 252 -15.99 -3.60 22.32
CA ALA A 252 -16.40 -2.21 22.56
C ALA A 252 -15.73 -1.58 23.80
N ALA A 253 -15.16 -2.39 24.69
CA ALA A 253 -14.32 -1.96 25.81
C ALA A 253 -12.82 -1.93 25.45
N GLU A 254 -12.49 -1.97 24.15
CA GLU A 254 -11.14 -1.83 23.59
C GLU A 254 -10.11 -2.90 24.03
N GLN A 255 -10.60 -3.99 24.62
CA GLN A 255 -9.82 -5.19 24.86
C GLN A 255 -9.65 -5.90 23.52
N CYS A 256 -8.41 -6.12 23.09
CA CYS A 256 -8.11 -6.68 21.78
C CYS A 256 -7.20 -7.91 21.85
N ASP A 257 -7.57 -8.97 21.14
CA ASP A 257 -6.66 -10.08 20.85
C ASP A 257 -5.84 -9.77 19.59
N ARG A 258 -4.52 -9.96 19.65
CA ARG A 258 -3.59 -9.65 18.55
C ARG A 258 -3.03 -10.95 17.97
N THR A 259 -3.16 -11.13 16.66
CA THR A 259 -2.77 -12.35 15.96
C THR A 259 -2.06 -12.01 14.65
N LEU A 260 -0.88 -12.59 14.42
CA LEU A 260 -0.25 -12.58 13.11
C LEU A 260 -0.92 -13.67 12.26
N ARG A 261 -1.44 -13.29 11.09
CA ARG A 261 -2.00 -14.19 10.09
C ARG A 261 -1.01 -14.36 8.96
N VAL A 262 -0.67 -15.60 8.64
CA VAL A 262 0.14 -15.98 7.48
C VAL A 262 -0.71 -16.88 6.58
N ARG A 263 -0.89 -16.50 5.31
CA ARG A 263 -1.51 -17.35 4.28
C ARG A 263 -0.71 -17.27 2.98
N THR A 264 -0.41 -18.40 2.36
CA THR A 264 0.30 -18.45 1.08
C THR A 264 0.15 -19.82 0.42
N ASN A 265 0.36 -19.87 -0.90
CA ASN A 265 0.41 -21.12 -1.66
C ASN A 265 1.89 -21.43 -1.94
N VAL A 266 2.44 -22.48 -1.35
CA VAL A 266 3.83 -22.90 -1.57
C VAL A 266 3.87 -23.91 -2.69
N ARG A 267 4.58 -23.58 -3.78
CA ARG A 267 4.83 -24.49 -4.90
C ARG A 267 6.20 -25.15 -4.76
N ASN A 268 6.24 -26.47 -4.94
CA ASN A 268 7.47 -27.19 -5.21
C ASN A 268 7.76 -27.14 -6.71
N ARG A 269 8.93 -26.60 -7.07
CA ARG A 269 9.39 -26.42 -8.46
C ARG A 269 10.20 -27.59 -8.99
N THR A 270 10.54 -28.56 -8.15
CA THR A 270 11.34 -29.74 -8.51
C THR A 270 10.45 -30.94 -8.83
N GLY A 271 11.01 -31.97 -9.46
CA GLY A 271 10.32 -33.26 -9.63
C GLY A 271 10.35 -34.18 -8.39
N ALA A 272 11.03 -33.80 -7.32
CA ALA A 272 11.20 -34.61 -6.11
C ALA A 272 10.33 -34.08 -4.97
N TYR A 273 9.96 -34.97 -4.04
CA TYR A 273 9.36 -34.56 -2.76
C TYR A 273 10.33 -33.67 -1.97
N LEU A 274 9.84 -32.56 -1.44
CA LEU A 274 10.62 -31.69 -0.54
C LEU A 274 9.90 -31.57 0.82
N PRO A 275 10.58 -31.88 1.95
CA PRO A 275 10.04 -31.63 3.27
C PRO A 275 9.91 -30.11 3.49
N LEU A 276 8.92 -29.69 4.27
CA LEU A 276 8.58 -28.29 4.50
C LEU A 276 8.25 -28.04 5.97
N ARG A 277 9.10 -27.22 6.60
CA ARG A 277 8.82 -26.61 7.91
C ARG A 277 8.62 -25.11 7.72
N LEU A 278 7.59 -24.57 8.36
CA LEU A 278 7.28 -23.14 8.36
C LEU A 278 7.77 -22.55 9.69
N ARG A 279 8.79 -21.69 9.63
CA ARG A 279 9.28 -20.95 10.81
C ARG A 279 8.78 -19.51 10.71
N VAL A 280 8.12 -19.03 11.76
CA VAL A 280 7.53 -17.69 11.81
C VAL A 280 7.97 -16.98 13.08
N SER A 281 8.33 -15.70 12.98
CA SER A 281 8.60 -14.84 14.13
C SER A 281 8.07 -13.42 13.92
N VAL A 282 7.79 -12.74 15.04
CA VAL A 282 7.44 -11.31 15.09
C VAL A 282 8.37 -10.63 16.07
N ALA A 283 9.12 -9.63 15.61
CA ALA A 283 10.02 -8.82 16.42
C ALA A 283 9.62 -7.34 16.45
N ASP A 284 9.91 -6.66 17.55
CA ASP A 284 9.75 -5.20 17.67
C ASP A 284 10.87 -4.42 16.95
N GLY A 285 10.75 -3.09 16.92
CA GLY A 285 11.75 -2.20 16.31
C GLY A 285 13.13 -2.20 16.98
N ARG A 286 13.33 -2.96 18.09
CA ARG A 286 14.63 -3.19 18.73
C ARG A 286 15.16 -4.62 18.49
N GLY A 287 14.46 -5.42 17.69
CA GLY A 287 14.80 -6.84 17.45
C GLY A 287 14.29 -7.80 18.53
N THR A 288 13.50 -7.34 19.51
CA THR A 288 12.96 -8.21 20.56
C THR A 288 11.86 -9.08 19.98
N VAL A 289 12.07 -10.40 19.93
CA VAL A 289 11.06 -11.37 19.48
C VAL A 289 9.90 -11.41 20.49
N LEU A 290 8.70 -11.04 20.04
CA LEU A 290 7.48 -11.02 20.84
C LEU A 290 6.70 -12.34 20.76
N ALA A 291 6.80 -13.02 19.62
CA ALA A 291 6.22 -14.34 19.38
C ALA A 291 7.00 -15.06 18.27
N SER A 292 7.06 -16.39 18.36
CA SER A 292 7.63 -17.23 17.31
C SER A 292 7.07 -18.64 17.36
N THR A 293 7.05 -19.32 16.22
CA THR A 293 6.67 -20.72 16.11
C THR A 293 7.46 -21.40 14.99
N THR A 294 7.61 -22.72 15.07
CA THR A 294 8.06 -23.56 13.96
C THR A 294 7.09 -24.72 13.85
N GLN A 295 6.41 -24.82 12.72
CA GLN A 295 5.47 -25.91 12.45
C GLN A 295 6.03 -26.79 11.35
N ASP A 296 6.09 -28.09 11.62
CA ASP A 296 6.27 -29.07 10.56
C ASP A 296 4.99 -29.15 9.72
N GLN A 297 5.12 -29.07 8.40
CA GLN A 297 4.03 -29.28 7.47
C GLN A 297 4.12 -30.69 6.85
N GLY A 298 5.18 -31.45 7.11
CA GLY A 298 5.53 -32.66 6.34
C GLY A 298 6.30 -32.24 5.10
N GLY A 299 5.63 -32.14 3.95
CA GLY A 299 6.27 -31.71 2.71
C GLY A 299 5.30 -31.37 1.58
N VAL A 300 5.87 -31.23 0.37
CA VAL A 300 5.16 -30.96 -0.88
C VAL A 300 5.76 -31.85 -1.97
N ASP A 301 4.91 -32.61 -2.66
CA ASP A 301 5.31 -33.48 -3.77
C ASP A 301 5.90 -32.68 -4.94
N GLY A 302 6.63 -33.38 -5.83
CA GLY A 302 7.23 -32.77 -7.02
C GLY A 302 6.18 -32.07 -7.90
N GLY A 303 6.44 -30.81 -8.29
CA GLY A 303 5.53 -29.97 -9.09
C GLY A 303 4.26 -29.49 -8.37
N ALA A 304 3.93 -30.03 -7.20
CA ALA A 304 2.69 -29.75 -6.49
C ALA A 304 2.67 -28.36 -5.83
N THR A 305 1.47 -27.89 -5.50
CA THR A 305 1.24 -26.65 -4.75
C THR A 305 0.43 -26.96 -3.50
N ARG A 306 0.81 -26.38 -2.36
CA ARG A 306 0.16 -26.56 -1.08
C ARG A 306 -0.23 -25.23 -0.46
N ASN A 307 -1.49 -25.13 -0.07
CA ASN A 307 -2.01 -23.96 0.64
C ASN A 307 -1.58 -24.06 2.12
N LEU A 308 -0.98 -23.00 2.64
CA LEU A 308 -0.62 -22.85 4.05
C LEU A 308 -1.45 -21.75 4.69
N SER A 309 -1.90 -21.99 5.92
CA SER A 309 -2.50 -20.99 6.79
C SER A 309 -1.99 -21.19 8.21
N LEU A 310 -1.50 -20.11 8.83
CA LEU A 310 -0.99 -20.11 10.19
C LEU A 310 -1.50 -18.86 10.91
N GLU A 311 -1.94 -19.03 12.15
CA GLU A 311 -2.23 -17.94 13.08
C GLU A 311 -1.32 -18.04 14.31
N LEU A 312 -0.65 -16.95 14.65
CA LEU A 312 0.27 -16.84 15.78
C LEU A 312 -0.19 -15.72 16.72
N PRO A 313 -0.66 -16.02 17.95
CA PRO A 313 -0.98 -15.01 18.94
C PRO A 313 0.24 -14.16 19.32
N VAL A 314 0.07 -12.84 19.40
CA VAL A 314 1.13 -11.87 19.77
C VAL A 314 0.59 -10.91 20.85
N PRO A 315 0.22 -11.41 22.05
CA PRO A 315 -0.55 -10.64 23.04
C PRO A 315 0.16 -9.37 23.56
N LYS A 316 1.50 -9.31 23.45
CA LYS A 316 2.32 -8.15 23.86
C LYS A 316 2.44 -7.06 22.78
N ALA A 317 1.86 -7.24 21.58
CA ALA A 317 1.91 -6.24 20.53
C ALA A 317 0.97 -5.05 20.82
N ARG A 318 1.52 -3.83 20.69
CA ARG A 318 0.74 -2.59 20.60
C ARG A 318 -0.07 -2.59 19.31
N LEU A 319 -1.18 -1.89 19.34
CA LEU A 319 -2.04 -1.73 18.17
C LEU A 319 -1.48 -0.65 17.25
N TRP A 320 -1.66 -0.84 15.94
CA TRP A 320 -1.46 0.22 14.96
C TRP A 320 -2.68 1.13 14.92
N SER A 321 -2.44 2.43 14.87
CA SER A 321 -3.43 3.50 14.70
C SER A 321 -2.74 4.76 14.15
N PRO A 322 -3.47 5.78 13.68
CA PRO A 322 -2.84 7.04 13.26
C PRO A 322 -1.93 7.68 14.32
N SER A 323 -2.39 7.75 15.57
CA SER A 323 -1.64 8.31 16.71
C SER A 323 -0.52 7.42 17.24
N ASP A 324 -0.64 6.10 17.04
CA ASP A 324 0.38 5.11 17.42
C ASP A 324 0.59 4.14 16.25
N PRO A 325 1.42 4.50 15.25
CA PRO A 325 1.71 3.65 14.10
C PRO A 325 2.72 2.55 14.47
N ALA A 326 2.38 1.74 15.47
CA ALA A 326 3.23 0.64 15.94
C ALA A 326 3.43 -0.42 14.84
N LEU A 327 4.69 -0.63 14.47
CA LEU A 327 5.10 -1.60 13.45
C LEU A 327 6.09 -2.63 13.99
N TYR A 328 5.98 -3.84 13.47
CA TYR A 328 6.78 -5.00 13.82
C TYR A 328 7.35 -5.65 12.57
N THR A 329 8.47 -6.35 12.71
CA THR A 329 9.03 -7.18 11.63
C THR A 329 8.50 -8.59 11.78
N ALA A 330 7.67 -9.03 10.84
CA ALA A 330 7.28 -10.42 10.69
C ALA A 330 8.22 -11.12 9.70
N THR A 331 8.81 -12.24 10.11
CA THR A 331 9.66 -13.09 9.27
C THR A 331 8.99 -14.45 9.11
N VAL A 332 8.88 -14.92 7.87
CA VAL A 332 8.32 -16.22 7.50
C VAL A 332 9.34 -16.94 6.63
N ASP A 333 9.93 -18.01 7.17
CA ASP A 333 10.91 -18.86 6.51
C ASP A 333 10.26 -20.17 6.04
N LEU A 334 10.42 -20.50 4.76
CA LEU A 334 10.20 -21.83 4.21
C LEU A 334 11.50 -22.63 4.35
N VAL A 335 11.48 -23.69 5.15
CA VAL A 335 12.67 -24.49 5.48
C VAL A 335 12.51 -25.92 4.95
N SER A 336 13.50 -26.40 4.19
CA SER A 336 13.57 -27.78 3.70
C SER A 336 14.86 -28.45 4.20
N GLY A 337 14.72 -29.48 5.05
CA GLY A 337 15.87 -30.05 5.78
C GLY A 337 16.56 -28.97 6.64
N VAL A 338 17.83 -28.68 6.33
CA VAL A 338 18.62 -27.60 6.95
C VAL A 338 18.60 -26.28 6.16
N ALA A 339 18.17 -26.29 4.90
CA ALA A 339 18.17 -25.10 4.05
C ALA A 339 16.95 -24.22 4.31
N THR A 340 17.16 -22.90 4.37
CA THR A 340 16.06 -21.92 4.24
C THR A 340 15.88 -21.64 2.76
N GLU A 341 14.85 -22.25 2.15
CA GLU A 341 14.57 -22.08 0.72
C GLU A 341 14.17 -20.62 0.42
N GLN A 342 13.27 -20.06 1.23
CA GLN A 342 12.78 -18.70 1.04
C GLN A 342 12.55 -18.02 2.38
N ARG A 343 12.93 -16.74 2.46
CA ARG A 343 12.63 -15.85 3.58
C ARG A 343 11.75 -14.71 3.11
N ILE A 344 10.58 -14.58 3.71
CA ILE A 344 9.65 -13.46 3.51
C ILE A 344 9.75 -12.57 4.74
N VAL A 345 10.15 -11.31 4.54
CA VAL A 345 10.14 -10.28 5.59
C VAL A 345 9.06 -9.25 5.26
N ARG A 346 8.20 -8.92 6.22
CA ARG A 346 7.17 -7.88 6.09
C ARG A 346 7.09 -7.03 7.35
N ARG A 347 6.87 -5.73 7.17
CA ARG A 347 6.42 -4.85 8.25
C ARG A 347 4.93 -5.09 8.48
N VAL A 348 4.53 -5.30 9.73
CA VAL A 348 3.13 -5.53 10.10
C VAL A 348 2.73 -4.62 11.27
N GLY A 349 1.49 -4.14 11.26
CA GLY A 349 0.86 -3.45 12.38
C GLY A 349 -0.42 -4.18 12.78
N PHE A 350 -0.67 -4.32 14.08
CA PHE A 350 -1.82 -5.08 14.59
C PHE A 350 -3.02 -4.15 14.74
N ARG A 351 -4.05 -4.32 13.91
CA ARG A 351 -5.27 -3.51 13.98
C ARG A 351 -6.50 -4.30 13.58
N GLY A 352 -7.66 -3.86 14.05
CA GLY A 352 -8.97 -4.37 13.65
C GLY A 352 -9.78 -3.26 12.98
N VAL A 353 -10.31 -3.51 11.79
CA VAL A 353 -11.21 -2.58 11.08
C VAL A 353 -12.54 -3.25 10.82
N THR A 354 -13.63 -2.63 11.25
CA THR A 354 -14.98 -3.18 11.12
C THR A 354 -15.97 -2.11 10.65
N ALA A 355 -17.02 -2.53 9.94
CA ALA A 355 -18.14 -1.69 9.58
C ALA A 355 -19.39 -2.24 10.29
N VAL A 356 -19.85 -1.53 11.32
CA VAL A 356 -20.92 -1.99 12.24
C VAL A 356 -21.89 -0.84 12.47
N GLY A 357 -23.20 -1.10 12.40
CA GLY A 357 -24.24 -0.11 12.70
C GLY A 357 -24.19 1.16 11.81
N GLY A 358 -23.73 1.05 10.57
CA GLY A 358 -23.53 2.21 9.68
C GLY A 358 -22.32 3.08 10.04
N LYS A 359 -21.37 2.58 10.84
CA LYS A 359 -20.12 3.26 11.22
C LYS A 359 -18.91 2.42 10.84
N LEU A 360 -17.86 3.07 10.35
CA LEU A 360 -16.53 2.47 10.27
C LEU A 360 -15.85 2.59 11.65
N GLN A 361 -15.16 1.55 12.08
CA GLN A 361 -14.44 1.50 13.36
C GLN A 361 -13.00 1.04 13.17
N LEU A 362 -12.10 1.56 14.01
CA LEU A 362 -10.72 1.13 14.13
C LEU A 362 -10.47 0.75 15.59
N ASN A 363 -10.00 -0.48 15.82
CA ASN A 363 -9.70 -1.03 17.16
C ASN A 363 -10.87 -0.89 18.16
N GLY A 364 -12.11 -1.05 17.68
CA GLY A 364 -13.35 -0.92 18.48
C GLY A 364 -13.90 0.50 18.63
N ARG A 365 -13.13 1.54 18.25
CA ARG A 365 -13.56 2.96 18.30
C ARG A 365 -14.16 3.42 16.98
N GLU A 366 -15.15 4.32 17.02
CA GLU A 366 -15.65 4.99 15.80
C GLU A 366 -14.52 5.74 15.08
N LEU A 367 -14.41 5.52 13.77
CA LEU A 367 -13.40 6.17 12.94
C LEU A 367 -13.92 7.48 12.35
N ARG A 368 -13.12 8.55 12.47
CA ARG A 368 -13.36 9.85 11.82
C ARG A 368 -12.26 10.14 10.82
N LEU A 369 -12.59 9.88 9.56
CA LEU A 369 -11.76 10.15 8.39
C LEU A 369 -11.68 11.65 8.13
N ARG A 370 -10.48 12.21 8.23
CA ARG A 370 -10.16 13.61 7.95
C ARG A 370 -8.95 13.62 7.04
N GLY A 371 -9.18 13.75 5.73
CA GLY A 371 -8.11 13.50 4.78
C GLY A 371 -8.23 14.27 3.47
N SER A 372 -7.33 13.92 2.57
CA SER A 372 -7.32 14.42 1.21
C SER A 372 -6.75 13.37 0.27
N SER A 373 -7.38 13.23 -0.89
CA SER A 373 -6.94 12.31 -1.94
C SER A 373 -5.70 12.85 -2.66
N ILE A 374 -4.88 11.94 -3.18
CA ILE A 374 -3.65 12.20 -3.91
C ILE A 374 -3.72 11.64 -5.33
N GLN A 375 -2.75 12.06 -6.15
CA GLN A 375 -2.33 11.36 -7.35
C GLN A 375 -0.82 11.17 -7.24
N GLU A 376 -0.30 10.08 -7.79
CA GLU A 376 1.13 9.81 -7.82
C GLU A 376 1.79 10.54 -8.99
N ASP A 377 1.82 11.87 -8.93
CA ASP A 377 2.60 12.69 -9.85
C ASP A 377 3.14 13.99 -9.25
N LEU A 378 4.28 14.43 -9.79
CA LEU A 378 4.89 15.73 -9.49
C LEU A 378 5.40 16.40 -10.79
N PRO A 379 5.49 17.75 -10.82
CA PRO A 379 6.04 18.48 -11.97
C PRO A 379 7.44 17.98 -12.35
N GLY A 380 7.68 17.69 -13.63
CA GLY A 380 8.98 17.21 -14.13
C GLY A 380 9.34 15.77 -13.71
N ARG A 381 8.48 15.08 -12.95
CA ARG A 381 8.59 13.64 -12.65
C ARG A 381 7.51 12.82 -13.34
N GLY A 382 6.30 13.38 -13.47
CA GLY A 382 5.12 12.56 -13.67
C GLY A 382 5.05 11.50 -12.55
N ALA A 383 4.71 10.26 -12.91
CA ALA A 383 4.65 9.15 -11.96
C ALA A 383 6.00 8.49 -11.60
N ALA A 384 7.13 8.92 -12.18
CA ALA A 384 8.46 8.39 -11.84
C ALA A 384 8.99 9.01 -10.53
N LEU A 385 8.31 8.70 -9.43
CA LEU A 385 8.61 9.25 -8.11
C LEU A 385 9.86 8.60 -7.50
N ARG A 386 10.82 9.41 -7.05
CA ARG A 386 11.96 8.98 -6.23
C ARG A 386 11.57 8.94 -4.75
N ASP A 387 12.42 8.41 -3.90
CA ASP A 387 12.08 8.24 -2.47
C ASP A 387 11.87 9.59 -1.75
N ALA A 388 12.59 10.64 -2.15
CA ALA A 388 12.34 12.01 -1.69
C ALA A 388 10.99 12.56 -2.18
N ASP A 389 10.55 12.20 -3.39
CA ASP A 389 9.24 12.57 -3.92
C ASP A 389 8.12 11.85 -3.14
N VAL A 390 8.34 10.57 -2.80
CA VAL A 390 7.44 9.79 -1.91
C VAL A 390 7.33 10.42 -0.53
N GLN A 391 8.46 10.78 0.13
CA GLN A 391 8.39 11.48 1.42
C GLN A 391 7.70 12.83 1.28
N ARG A 392 7.86 13.54 0.15
CA ARG A 392 7.16 14.82 -0.07
C ARG A 392 5.64 14.66 -0.14
N LEU A 393 5.13 13.61 -0.77
CA LEU A 393 3.68 13.34 -0.78
C LEU A 393 3.14 13.00 0.62
N VAL A 394 3.92 12.28 1.43
CA VAL A 394 3.58 12.01 2.84
C VAL A 394 3.60 13.30 3.67
N GLN A 395 4.63 14.15 3.51
CA GLN A 395 4.74 15.43 4.22
C GLN A 395 3.60 16.40 3.84
N ASP A 396 3.23 16.49 2.56
CA ASP A 396 2.10 17.32 2.11
C ASP A 396 0.78 16.89 2.83
N LEU A 397 0.59 15.60 3.10
CA LEU A 397 -0.56 15.08 3.85
C LEU A 397 -0.46 15.37 5.35
N GLN A 398 0.71 15.15 5.97
CA GLN A 398 0.94 15.47 7.38
C GLN A 398 0.79 16.97 7.67
N ASP A 399 1.30 17.83 6.78
CA ASP A 399 1.20 19.28 6.91
C ASP A 399 -0.24 19.80 6.72
N ALA A 400 -1.07 19.06 5.99
CA ALA A 400 -2.52 19.29 5.89
C ALA A 400 -3.29 18.80 7.13
N GLY A 401 -2.67 18.00 8.00
CA GLY A 401 -3.31 17.35 9.16
C GLY A 401 -4.06 16.06 8.82
N ALA A 402 -3.86 15.49 7.62
CA ALA A 402 -4.65 14.36 7.14
C ALA A 402 -4.33 13.04 7.89
N ASN A 403 -5.37 12.34 8.35
CA ASN A 403 -5.27 10.99 8.91
C ASN A 403 -5.61 9.88 7.90
N VAL A 404 -6.06 10.23 6.69
CA VAL A 404 -6.36 9.29 5.61
C VAL A 404 -6.06 9.88 4.22
N THR A 405 -5.71 9.03 3.27
CA THR A 405 -5.55 9.35 1.84
C THR A 405 -6.27 8.33 0.94
N ARG A 406 -6.40 8.67 -0.34
CA ARG A 406 -7.06 7.89 -1.40
C ARG A 406 -6.44 8.26 -2.76
N ALA A 407 -6.32 7.28 -3.65
CA ALA A 407 -6.10 7.51 -5.08
C ALA A 407 -7.08 6.63 -5.88
N HIS A 408 -7.04 6.71 -7.22
CA HIS A 408 -7.90 5.90 -8.09
C HIS A 408 -7.27 4.56 -8.53
N TYR A 409 -6.23 4.13 -7.83
CA TYR A 409 -5.45 2.93 -8.14
C TYR A 409 -4.62 2.54 -6.92
N THR A 410 -4.10 1.31 -6.92
CA THR A 410 -3.09 0.85 -5.97
C THR A 410 -1.88 1.78 -5.97
N LEU A 411 -1.54 2.32 -4.80
CA LEU A 411 -0.35 3.14 -4.59
C LEU A 411 0.95 2.31 -4.70
N ASP A 412 2.08 2.99 -4.88
CA ASP A 412 3.43 2.42 -4.84
C ASP A 412 3.68 1.78 -3.46
N GLU A 413 4.26 0.57 -3.44
CA GLU A 413 4.69 -0.14 -2.22
C GLU A 413 5.51 0.77 -1.30
N ARG A 414 6.40 1.61 -1.84
CA ARG A 414 7.22 2.56 -1.06
C ARG A 414 6.36 3.63 -0.38
N LEU A 415 5.28 4.08 -1.05
CA LEU A 415 4.35 5.07 -0.52
C LEU A 415 3.42 4.43 0.52
N LEU A 416 2.86 3.24 0.26
CA LEU A 416 2.08 2.48 1.25
C LEU A 416 2.92 2.20 2.51
N SER A 417 4.14 1.68 2.36
CA SER A 417 5.11 1.47 3.43
C SER A 417 5.45 2.77 4.18
N ALA A 418 5.43 3.93 3.53
CA ALA A 418 5.66 5.24 4.18
C ALA A 418 4.42 5.73 4.95
N LEU A 419 3.21 5.52 4.41
CA LEU A 419 1.94 5.85 5.05
C LEU A 419 1.69 4.99 6.30
N ASP A 420 2.10 3.71 6.28
CA ASP A 420 2.14 2.83 7.45
C ASP A 420 2.95 3.41 8.61
N ARG A 421 4.13 3.95 8.32
CA ARG A 421 5.03 4.58 9.31
C ARG A 421 4.51 5.94 9.77
N ALA A 422 3.92 6.69 8.84
CA ALA A 422 3.42 8.04 9.07
C ALA A 422 2.09 8.09 9.84
N GLY A 423 1.42 6.94 10.06
CA GLY A 423 0.11 6.89 10.70
C GLY A 423 -1.02 7.45 9.82
N ILE A 424 -0.90 7.36 8.49
CA ILE A 424 -1.91 7.84 7.55
C ILE A 424 -2.61 6.64 6.94
N MET A 425 -3.93 6.53 7.16
CA MET A 425 -4.73 5.44 6.63
C MET A 425 -4.91 5.55 5.11
N VAL A 426 -5.20 4.42 4.46
CA VAL A 426 -5.38 4.33 3.01
C VAL A 426 -6.75 3.75 2.70
N TRP A 427 -7.56 4.55 1.99
CA TRP A 427 -8.73 4.07 1.28
C TRP A 427 -8.25 3.49 -0.07
N SER A 428 -7.91 2.20 -0.06
CA SER A 428 -7.39 1.51 -1.26
C SER A 428 -8.49 1.43 -2.31
N GLN A 429 -8.14 1.53 -3.59
CA GLN A 429 -9.12 1.55 -4.68
C GLN A 429 -8.60 0.83 -5.92
N ALA A 430 -9.41 -0.05 -6.50
CA ALA A 430 -9.16 -0.60 -7.83
C ALA A 430 -9.45 0.46 -8.93
N PRO A 431 -8.69 0.51 -10.03
CA PRO A 431 -8.83 1.48 -11.12
C PRO A 431 -10.03 1.24 -12.06
N VAL A 432 -11.12 0.64 -11.56
CA VAL A 432 -12.35 0.40 -12.32
C VAL A 432 -13.24 1.64 -12.25
N TYR A 433 -13.01 2.57 -13.18
CA TYR A 433 -13.60 3.91 -13.18
C TYR A 433 -14.52 4.17 -14.38
N GLN A 434 -15.77 4.62 -14.10
CA GLN A 434 -16.80 4.94 -15.09
C GLN A 434 -16.92 3.87 -16.21
N SER A 435 -16.95 2.59 -15.82
CA SER A 435 -16.92 1.43 -16.72
C SER A 435 -18.27 0.74 -16.94
N THR A 436 -19.34 1.16 -16.23
CA THR A 436 -20.63 0.44 -16.08
C THR A 436 -21.13 -0.32 -17.33
N SER A 437 -21.25 0.34 -18.48
CA SER A 437 -21.77 -0.29 -19.71
C SER A 437 -20.80 -1.30 -20.32
N ARG A 438 -19.49 -1.06 -20.20
CA ARG A 438 -18.42 -1.95 -20.70
C ARG A 438 -18.29 -3.22 -19.87
N LEU A 439 -18.76 -3.24 -18.61
CA LEU A 439 -18.80 -4.46 -17.79
C LEU A 439 -19.85 -5.49 -18.27
N ASN A 440 -20.75 -5.12 -19.19
CA ASN A 440 -21.62 -6.08 -19.86
C ASN A 440 -20.84 -7.00 -20.83
N ASP A 441 -19.71 -6.54 -21.40
CA ASP A 441 -18.79 -7.42 -22.14
C ASP A 441 -18.07 -8.37 -21.16
N PRO A 442 -18.20 -9.70 -21.29
CA PRO A 442 -17.57 -10.66 -20.39
C PRO A 442 -16.05 -10.50 -20.35
N ALA A 443 -15.38 -10.27 -21.48
CA ALA A 443 -13.92 -10.17 -21.51
C ALA A 443 -13.41 -8.94 -20.73
N THR A 444 -14.11 -7.80 -20.84
CA THR A 444 -13.83 -6.60 -20.05
C THR A 444 -14.16 -6.79 -18.58
N ARG A 445 -15.23 -7.54 -18.25
CA ARG A 445 -15.58 -7.86 -16.87
C ARG A 445 -14.52 -8.73 -16.19
N GLU A 446 -14.05 -9.80 -16.84
CA GLU A 446 -12.98 -10.65 -16.31
C GLU A 446 -11.64 -9.90 -16.17
N ARG A 447 -11.32 -8.99 -17.10
CA ARG A 447 -10.16 -8.08 -16.94
C ARG A 447 -10.32 -7.20 -15.70
N ALA A 448 -11.47 -6.55 -15.52
CA ALA A 448 -11.74 -5.69 -14.37
C ALA A 448 -11.67 -6.45 -13.04
N LEU A 449 -12.16 -7.70 -12.99
CA LEU A 449 -12.06 -8.56 -11.81
C LEU A 449 -10.62 -8.89 -11.46
N ARG A 450 -9.80 -9.31 -12.44
CA ARG A 450 -8.36 -9.54 -12.22
C ARG A 450 -7.65 -8.28 -11.73
N THR A 451 -7.99 -7.12 -12.27
CA THR A 451 -7.44 -5.83 -11.81
C THR A 451 -7.84 -5.53 -10.35
N ASN A 452 -9.09 -5.79 -9.95
CA ASN A 452 -9.51 -5.67 -8.54
C ASN A 452 -8.74 -6.63 -7.63
N GLN A 453 -8.66 -7.91 -8.01
CA GLN A 453 -7.92 -8.94 -7.25
C GLN A 453 -6.45 -8.55 -7.05
N ARG A 454 -5.78 -8.09 -8.11
CA ARG A 454 -4.38 -7.62 -8.05
C ARG A 454 -4.21 -6.38 -7.17
N ALA A 455 -5.16 -5.44 -7.20
CA ALA A 455 -5.14 -4.26 -6.33
C ALA A 455 -5.25 -4.62 -4.83
N VAL A 456 -6.12 -5.58 -4.49
CA VAL A 456 -6.23 -6.11 -3.13
C VAL A 456 -4.95 -6.83 -2.71
N VAL A 457 -4.45 -7.77 -3.53
CA VAL A 457 -3.21 -8.54 -3.22
C VAL A 457 -1.99 -7.63 -3.02
N ALA A 458 -1.87 -6.58 -3.83
CA ALA A 458 -0.76 -5.63 -3.74
C ALA A 458 -0.83 -4.70 -2.52
N SER A 459 -2.00 -4.46 -1.93
CA SER A 459 -2.16 -3.50 -0.82
C SER A 459 -2.52 -4.13 0.55
N ARG A 460 -3.06 -5.35 0.58
CA ARG A 460 -3.56 -6.02 1.81
C ARG A 460 -2.56 -6.18 2.96
N ASN A 461 -1.25 -6.22 2.69
CA ASN A 461 -0.24 -6.42 3.74
C ASN A 461 0.03 -5.14 4.55
N HIS A 462 -0.42 -3.98 4.09
CA HIS A 462 -0.18 -2.69 4.73
C HIS A 462 -1.15 -2.42 5.88
N PRO A 463 -0.69 -2.19 7.12
CA PRO A 463 -1.56 -1.87 8.23
C PRO A 463 -2.38 -0.58 8.04
N SER A 464 -1.88 0.39 7.26
CA SER A 464 -2.58 1.62 6.91
C SER A 464 -3.82 1.41 6.05
N VAL A 465 -3.90 0.33 5.27
CA VAL A 465 -5.08 0.04 4.46
C VAL A 465 -6.25 -0.34 5.38
N ILE A 466 -7.36 0.41 5.24
CA ILE A 466 -8.57 0.27 6.07
C ILE A 466 -9.81 -0.17 5.28
N VAL A 467 -9.80 -0.03 3.95
CA VAL A 467 -10.86 -0.53 3.06
C VAL A 467 -10.27 -0.86 1.68
N HIS A 468 -10.96 -1.73 0.93
CA HIS A 468 -10.69 -1.96 -0.48
C HIS A 468 -11.93 -1.58 -1.31
N SER A 469 -11.87 -0.43 -2.00
CA SER A 469 -12.93 0.06 -2.88
C SER A 469 -12.82 -0.56 -4.27
N VAL A 470 -13.86 -1.30 -4.69
CA VAL A 470 -13.79 -2.13 -5.91
C VAL A 470 -14.00 -1.35 -7.21
N ALA A 471 -14.57 -0.14 -7.14
CA ALA A 471 -14.83 0.71 -8.30
C ALA A 471 -15.10 2.17 -7.87
N ASN A 472 -14.94 3.09 -8.83
CA ASN A 472 -15.29 4.50 -8.67
C ASN A 472 -16.25 4.95 -9.77
N GLU A 473 -17.34 5.63 -9.38
CA GLU A 473 -18.32 6.26 -10.27
C GLU A 473 -18.93 5.32 -11.32
N LEU A 474 -19.33 4.12 -10.91
CA LEU A 474 -20.33 3.37 -11.67
C LEU A 474 -21.68 4.11 -11.66
N SER A 475 -22.56 3.78 -12.60
CA SER A 475 -23.82 4.50 -12.82
C SER A 475 -24.67 4.62 -11.55
N ALA A 476 -25.29 5.79 -11.34
CA ALA A 476 -26.33 5.95 -10.31
C ALA A 476 -27.59 5.07 -10.55
N GLN A 477 -27.64 4.34 -11.67
CA GLN A 477 -28.62 3.30 -11.99
C GLN A 477 -27.93 1.97 -12.34
N VAL A 478 -26.96 1.52 -11.52
CA VAL A 478 -26.13 0.33 -11.79
C VAL A 478 -26.94 -0.96 -11.97
N ASP A 479 -28.09 -1.11 -11.30
CA ASP A 479 -28.93 -2.31 -11.38
C ASP A 479 -29.49 -2.57 -12.80
N LYS A 480 -29.46 -1.56 -13.68
CA LYS A 480 -29.82 -1.69 -15.10
C LYS A 480 -28.75 -2.37 -15.97
N PHE A 481 -27.59 -2.73 -15.41
CA PHE A 481 -26.42 -3.22 -16.13
C PHE A 481 -25.99 -4.58 -15.53
N PRO A 482 -26.51 -5.71 -16.03
CA PRO A 482 -26.29 -7.04 -15.42
C PRO A 482 -24.81 -7.40 -15.24
N GLY A 483 -23.95 -7.01 -16.19
CA GLY A 483 -22.51 -7.24 -16.06
C GLY A 483 -21.82 -6.36 -15.01
N ALA A 484 -22.34 -5.15 -14.75
CA ALA A 484 -21.88 -4.36 -13.62
C ALA A 484 -22.36 -4.97 -12.28
N VAL A 485 -23.57 -5.53 -12.24
CA VAL A 485 -24.08 -6.25 -11.05
C VAL A 485 -23.24 -7.50 -10.74
N ASP A 486 -22.95 -8.33 -11.75
CA ASP A 486 -22.05 -9.50 -11.62
C ASP A 486 -20.65 -9.09 -11.13
N TYR A 487 -20.08 -8.05 -11.77
CA TYR A 487 -18.79 -7.49 -11.38
C TYR A 487 -18.75 -7.10 -9.90
N LEU A 488 -19.79 -6.42 -9.41
CA LEU A 488 -19.84 -5.94 -8.03
C LEU A 488 -20.00 -7.08 -7.02
N ALA A 489 -20.86 -8.05 -7.30
CA ALA A 489 -21.06 -9.21 -6.44
C ALA A 489 -19.77 -10.03 -6.31
N ARG A 490 -19.10 -10.32 -7.43
CA ARG A 490 -17.85 -11.08 -7.47
C ARG A 490 -16.68 -10.32 -6.86
N SER A 491 -16.51 -9.04 -7.21
CA SER A 491 -15.44 -8.20 -6.61
C SER A 491 -15.54 -8.10 -5.10
N ARG A 492 -16.77 -7.97 -4.55
CA ARG A 492 -17.00 -7.97 -3.10
C ARG A 492 -16.56 -9.28 -2.45
N ALA A 493 -16.94 -10.43 -3.02
CA ALA A 493 -16.58 -11.74 -2.51
C ALA A 493 -15.08 -12.03 -2.62
N ASP A 494 -14.46 -11.69 -3.76
CA ASP A 494 -13.03 -11.81 -3.99
C ASP A 494 -12.23 -10.96 -3.01
N THR A 495 -12.61 -9.70 -2.82
CA THR A 495 -11.97 -8.79 -1.85
C THR A 495 -12.01 -9.37 -0.43
N GLN A 496 -13.17 -9.84 0.03
CA GLN A 496 -13.32 -10.44 1.36
C GLN A 496 -12.52 -11.75 1.53
N THR A 497 -12.30 -12.49 0.43
CA THR A 497 -11.50 -13.73 0.42
C THR A 497 -10.00 -13.44 0.42
N LEU A 498 -9.57 -12.47 -0.37
CA LEU A 498 -8.16 -12.08 -0.53
C LEU A 498 -7.62 -11.25 0.64
N ASP A 499 -8.47 -10.45 1.30
CA ASP A 499 -8.16 -9.71 2.51
C ASP A 499 -9.35 -9.66 3.48
N PRO A 500 -9.47 -10.61 4.42
CA PRO A 500 -10.52 -10.61 5.43
C PRO A 500 -10.24 -9.64 6.59
N SER A 501 -9.18 -8.83 6.55
CA SER A 501 -8.82 -7.92 7.65
C SER A 501 -9.50 -6.54 7.58
N VAL A 502 -10.12 -6.21 6.43
CA VAL A 502 -10.79 -4.93 6.17
C VAL A 502 -12.08 -5.13 5.35
N PRO A 503 -13.07 -4.23 5.45
CA PRO A 503 -14.29 -4.33 4.64
C PRO A 503 -14.07 -3.91 3.18
N ALA A 504 -14.79 -4.59 2.28
CA ALA A 504 -14.96 -4.15 0.89
C ALA A 504 -15.83 -2.88 0.80
N ALA A 505 -15.48 -1.97 -0.11
CA ALA A 505 -16.17 -0.71 -0.33
C ALA A 505 -16.50 -0.46 -1.81
N ILE A 506 -17.29 0.57 -2.09
CA ILE A 506 -17.46 1.13 -3.43
C ILE A 506 -17.69 2.65 -3.38
N ASP A 507 -17.07 3.37 -4.32
CA ASP A 507 -17.15 4.83 -4.40
C ASP A 507 -18.20 5.28 -5.43
N LEU A 508 -19.28 5.89 -4.95
CA LEU A 508 -20.48 6.20 -5.70
C LEU A 508 -20.43 7.59 -6.35
N VAL A 509 -20.86 7.68 -7.62
CA VAL A 509 -21.25 8.97 -8.22
C VAL A 509 -22.58 9.43 -7.62
N ASN A 510 -22.59 10.57 -6.95
CA ASN A 510 -23.78 11.01 -6.21
C ASN A 510 -24.60 12.05 -6.98
N TYR A 511 -25.80 11.62 -7.39
CA TYR A 511 -26.87 12.48 -7.89
C TYR A 511 -28.13 12.27 -7.03
N PRO A 512 -28.86 13.34 -6.66
CA PRO A 512 -30.07 13.20 -5.86
C PRO A 512 -31.19 12.48 -6.62
N ASN A 513 -32.17 11.98 -5.87
CA ASN A 513 -33.46 11.47 -6.36
C ASN A 513 -33.43 10.25 -7.31
N TYR A 514 -32.31 9.55 -7.47
CA TYR A 514 -32.30 8.18 -8.01
C TYR A 514 -32.83 7.17 -6.98
N PRO A 515 -33.54 6.10 -7.38
CA PRO A 515 -34.01 5.07 -6.45
C PRO A 515 -32.83 4.31 -5.82
N ILE A 516 -33.11 3.54 -4.75
CA ILE A 516 -32.17 2.59 -4.18
C ILE A 516 -31.64 1.64 -5.27
N GLN A 517 -30.37 1.26 -5.18
CA GLN A 517 -29.72 0.27 -6.04
C GLN A 517 -29.28 -0.91 -5.18
N SER A 518 -29.83 -2.09 -5.48
CA SER A 518 -29.60 -3.33 -4.74
C SER A 518 -28.13 -3.75 -4.77
N ALA A 519 -27.42 -3.57 -5.90
CA ALA A 519 -26.00 -3.93 -6.00
C ALA A 519 -25.12 -3.09 -5.07
N TYR A 520 -25.43 -1.80 -4.86
CA TYR A 520 -24.73 -0.96 -3.89
C TYR A 520 -25.09 -1.32 -2.44
N GLY A 521 -26.32 -1.76 -2.18
CA GLY A 521 -26.77 -2.18 -0.86
C GLY A 521 -26.07 -3.43 -0.29
N GLN A 522 -25.28 -4.14 -1.11
CA GLN A 522 -24.47 -5.28 -0.67
C GLN A 522 -23.17 -4.87 0.05
N PHE A 523 -22.69 -3.64 -0.16
CA PHE A 523 -21.40 -3.21 0.39
C PHE A 523 -21.54 -2.70 1.83
N PRO A 524 -20.68 -3.16 2.76
CA PRO A 524 -20.68 -2.67 4.14
C PRO A 524 -20.15 -1.22 4.25
N VAL A 525 -19.43 -0.73 3.24
CA VAL A 525 -18.88 0.63 3.19
C VAL A 525 -19.19 1.28 1.84
N LEU A 526 -19.67 2.52 1.86
CA LEU A 526 -19.98 3.34 0.69
C LEU A 526 -19.18 4.65 0.71
N GLY A 527 -18.33 4.84 -0.29
CA GLY A 527 -17.71 6.12 -0.60
C GLY A 527 -18.68 7.02 -1.36
N LEU A 528 -18.68 8.32 -1.05
CA LEU A 528 -19.56 9.30 -1.67
C LEU A 528 -18.75 10.40 -2.37
N ASN A 529 -18.75 10.43 -3.70
CA ASN A 529 -18.18 11.55 -4.47
C ASN A 529 -19.23 12.66 -4.62
N VAL A 530 -19.05 13.80 -3.95
CA VAL A 530 -20.08 14.84 -3.80
C VAL A 530 -19.59 16.22 -4.24
N TYR A 531 -20.27 16.78 -5.24
CA TYR A 531 -19.91 18.06 -5.86
C TYR A 531 -21.08 19.07 -5.83
N PHE A 532 -21.95 18.96 -4.82
CA PHE A 532 -23.11 19.84 -4.64
C PHE A 532 -22.67 21.31 -4.54
N GLY A 533 -23.21 22.18 -5.39
CA GLY A 533 -22.81 23.58 -5.53
C GLY A 533 -21.68 23.84 -6.54
N TRP A 534 -20.87 22.83 -6.89
CA TRP A 534 -19.79 22.95 -7.87
C TRP A 534 -20.26 22.62 -9.28
N TYR A 535 -20.60 21.36 -9.56
CA TYR A 535 -21.16 20.95 -10.86
C TYR A 535 -22.68 21.19 -10.89
N ALA A 536 -23.25 21.31 -12.10
CA ALA A 536 -24.70 21.28 -12.26
C ALA A 536 -25.27 19.84 -12.14
N GLY A 537 -24.45 18.84 -12.45
CA GLY A 537 -24.80 17.43 -12.41
C GLY A 537 -25.75 17.04 -13.54
N LYS A 538 -26.77 16.25 -13.21
CA LYS A 538 -27.87 15.91 -14.13
C LYS A 538 -28.95 16.99 -14.13
N SER A 539 -29.85 16.98 -15.11
CA SER A 539 -30.93 17.96 -15.21
C SER A 539 -32.09 17.70 -14.22
N GLY A 540 -32.95 18.70 -14.04
CA GLY A 540 -34.18 18.60 -13.25
C GLY A 540 -33.94 18.13 -11.81
N LYS A 541 -34.72 17.14 -11.36
CA LYS A 541 -34.66 16.59 -9.99
C LYS A 541 -33.33 15.92 -9.61
N HIS A 542 -32.43 15.69 -10.56
CA HIS A 542 -31.14 15.02 -10.33
C HIS A 542 -29.95 16.01 -10.29
N SER A 543 -30.23 17.31 -10.21
CA SER A 543 -29.19 18.35 -10.21
C SER A 543 -28.43 18.45 -8.89
N THR A 544 -27.12 18.66 -9.00
CA THR A 544 -26.23 18.98 -7.88
C THR A 544 -25.88 20.47 -7.83
N ALA A 545 -26.55 21.34 -8.61
CA ALA A 545 -26.18 22.75 -8.75
C ALA A 545 -26.21 23.58 -7.45
N ARG A 546 -26.93 23.13 -6.41
CA ARG A 546 -27.14 23.86 -5.14
C ARG A 546 -26.54 23.10 -3.95
N LEU A 547 -25.65 23.75 -3.20
CA LEU A 547 -25.01 23.16 -2.02
C LEU A 547 -26.01 22.72 -0.94
N ARG A 548 -27.09 23.51 -0.74
CA ARG A 548 -28.12 23.24 0.28
C ARG A 548 -28.85 21.90 0.12
N ASP A 549 -28.81 21.31 -1.07
CA ASP A 549 -29.47 20.03 -1.37
C ASP A 549 -28.65 18.82 -0.88
N PHE A 550 -27.40 19.04 -0.45
CA PHE A 550 -26.49 17.98 0.04
C PHE A 550 -26.95 17.33 1.35
N ALA A 551 -27.32 18.11 2.38
CA ALA A 551 -27.76 17.54 3.66
C ALA A 551 -29.07 16.72 3.55
N PRO A 552 -30.10 17.16 2.79
CA PRO A 552 -31.25 16.31 2.45
C PRO A 552 -30.86 15.03 1.69
N HIS A 553 -29.90 15.11 0.76
CA HIS A 553 -29.40 13.95 0.02
C HIS A 553 -28.72 12.92 0.92
N LEU A 554 -27.84 13.35 1.84
CA LEU A 554 -27.22 12.48 2.86
C LEU A 554 -28.26 11.75 3.70
N ARG A 555 -29.25 12.47 4.24
CA ARG A 555 -30.35 11.85 5.02
C ARG A 555 -31.14 10.83 4.20
N ARG A 556 -31.27 11.03 2.88
CA ARG A 556 -31.93 10.09 1.97
C ARG A 556 -31.06 8.85 1.69
N LEU A 557 -29.76 9.01 1.42
CA LEU A 557 -28.82 7.91 1.25
C LEU A 557 -28.85 6.97 2.47
N ARG A 558 -28.77 7.54 3.68
CA ARG A 558 -28.79 6.77 4.94
C ARG A 558 -30.08 5.97 5.15
N ARG A 559 -31.23 6.44 4.65
CA ARG A 559 -32.48 5.65 4.67
C ARG A 559 -32.50 4.54 3.61
N MET A 560 -31.78 4.70 2.50
CA MET A 560 -31.67 3.65 1.47
C MET A 560 -30.65 2.56 1.87
N TYR A 561 -29.59 2.94 2.57
CA TYR A 561 -28.50 2.04 2.97
C TYR A 561 -28.22 2.16 4.48
N PRO A 562 -29.13 1.72 5.36
CA PRO A 562 -29.06 1.98 6.81
C PRO A 562 -27.93 1.22 7.53
N THR A 563 -27.43 0.13 6.94
CA THR A 563 -26.37 -0.72 7.51
C THR A 563 -24.97 -0.31 7.07
N ALA A 564 -24.83 0.40 5.95
CA ALA A 564 -23.55 0.72 5.34
C ALA A 564 -22.88 1.93 6.00
N ALA A 565 -21.59 1.80 6.32
CA ALA A 565 -20.78 2.93 6.75
C ALA A 565 -20.53 3.88 5.56
N MET A 566 -20.72 5.19 5.78
CA MET A 566 -20.60 6.19 4.71
C MET A 566 -19.46 7.17 4.99
N ALA A 567 -18.64 7.43 3.97
CA ALA A 567 -17.63 8.49 4.00
C ALA A 567 -17.68 9.29 2.69
N VAL A 568 -17.39 10.59 2.76
CA VAL A 568 -17.26 11.42 1.56
C VAL A 568 -15.86 11.18 0.95
N THR A 569 -15.78 10.48 -0.17
CA THR A 569 -14.51 10.09 -0.81
C THR A 569 -13.99 11.12 -1.81
N GLU A 570 -14.83 12.05 -2.23
CA GLU A 570 -14.44 13.27 -2.93
C GLU A 570 -15.35 14.44 -2.58
N LEU A 571 -14.74 15.58 -2.30
CA LEU A 571 -15.36 16.90 -2.43
C LEU A 571 -14.33 17.90 -2.98
N GLY A 572 -14.74 18.87 -3.78
CA GLY A 572 -13.81 19.90 -4.25
C GLY A 572 -14.38 20.88 -5.25
N ALA A 573 -13.66 21.98 -5.48
CA ALA A 573 -13.98 23.00 -6.48
C ALA A 573 -12.69 23.53 -7.12
N GLU A 574 -12.74 23.90 -8.40
CA GLU A 574 -11.56 24.45 -9.11
C GLU A 574 -11.28 25.88 -8.63
N GLY A 575 -10.01 26.20 -8.35
CA GLY A 575 -9.56 27.53 -7.99
C GLY A 575 -8.36 27.94 -8.85
N VAL A 576 -8.57 28.79 -9.85
CA VAL A 576 -7.58 29.11 -10.91
C VAL A 576 -7.10 30.55 -10.93
N ARG A 577 -7.78 31.46 -10.21
CA ARG A 577 -7.47 32.90 -10.16
C ARG A 577 -8.01 33.57 -8.89
N ASN A 578 -7.56 34.78 -8.59
CA ASN A 578 -8.19 35.60 -7.55
C ASN A 578 -9.56 36.16 -8.00
N GLY A 579 -10.42 36.50 -7.03
CA GLY A 579 -11.65 37.26 -7.27
C GLY A 579 -12.72 37.07 -6.18
N PRO A 580 -13.97 37.50 -6.43
CA PRO A 580 -15.04 37.40 -5.44
C PRO A 580 -15.35 35.96 -5.01
N ARG A 581 -15.58 35.77 -3.70
CA ARG A 581 -15.93 34.48 -3.06
C ARG A 581 -17.23 33.81 -3.58
N THR A 582 -18.00 34.53 -4.38
CA THR A 582 -19.27 34.08 -4.99
C THR A 582 -19.10 33.59 -6.43
N ARG A 583 -17.96 33.82 -7.09
CA ARG A 583 -17.74 33.47 -8.50
C ARG A 583 -16.92 32.18 -8.63
N LYS A 584 -17.49 31.15 -9.28
CA LYS A 584 -16.80 29.87 -9.56
C LYS A 584 -15.47 30.08 -10.28
N GLY A 585 -14.48 29.24 -9.96
CA GLY A 585 -13.11 29.34 -10.47
C GLY A 585 -12.20 30.32 -9.69
N THR A 586 -12.71 31.06 -8.69
CA THR A 586 -11.85 31.86 -7.81
C THR A 586 -11.32 31.05 -6.64
N LEU A 587 -10.09 31.37 -6.20
CA LEU A 587 -9.48 30.80 -5.00
C LEU A 587 -10.32 31.06 -3.74
N GLN A 588 -10.94 32.25 -3.66
CA GLN A 588 -11.83 32.65 -2.58
C GLN A 588 -13.17 31.89 -2.61
N PHE A 589 -13.67 31.52 -3.80
CA PHE A 589 -14.82 30.61 -3.93
C PHE A 589 -14.45 29.20 -3.47
N GLN A 590 -13.28 28.68 -3.88
CA GLN A 590 -12.79 27.35 -3.46
C GLN A 590 -12.73 27.24 -1.93
N GLN A 591 -12.14 28.22 -1.25
CA GLN A 591 -12.06 28.26 0.21
C GLN A 591 -13.46 28.33 0.86
N ARG A 592 -14.35 29.20 0.38
CA ARG A 592 -15.73 29.30 0.88
C ARG A 592 -16.49 27.98 0.67
N TYR A 593 -16.33 27.36 -0.50
CA TYR A 593 -16.95 26.10 -0.87
C TYR A 593 -16.54 24.98 0.08
N PHE A 594 -15.23 24.81 0.31
CA PHE A 594 -14.69 23.86 1.27
C PHE A 594 -15.33 24.03 2.65
N ASN A 595 -15.29 25.25 3.23
CA ASN A 595 -15.85 25.53 4.54
C ASN A 595 -17.36 25.19 4.63
N GLN A 596 -18.12 25.47 3.56
CA GLN A 596 -19.56 25.16 3.52
C GLN A 596 -19.85 23.67 3.41
N MET A 597 -19.07 22.92 2.62
CA MET A 597 -19.22 21.46 2.55
C MET A 597 -18.81 20.79 3.86
N MET A 598 -17.69 21.19 4.46
CA MET A 598 -17.22 20.67 5.74
C MET A 598 -18.23 20.95 6.86
N ASN A 599 -18.85 22.13 6.92
CA ASN A 599 -19.92 22.40 7.89
C ASN A 599 -21.12 21.42 7.78
N VAL A 600 -21.44 20.92 6.58
CA VAL A 600 -22.51 19.90 6.41
C VAL A 600 -22.04 18.53 6.88
N ILE A 601 -20.78 18.18 6.62
CA ILE A 601 -20.15 16.91 7.00
C ILE A 601 -19.99 16.84 8.53
N ASP A 602 -19.49 17.90 9.15
CA ASP A 602 -19.24 18.02 10.58
C ASP A 602 -20.54 17.99 11.40
N ALA A 603 -21.65 18.41 10.80
CA ALA A 603 -22.99 18.35 11.40
C ALA A 603 -23.69 16.99 11.25
N ASP A 604 -23.14 16.01 10.50
CA ASP A 604 -23.68 14.65 10.44
C ASP A 604 -22.83 13.67 11.29
N PRO A 605 -23.25 13.34 12.53
CA PRO A 605 -22.50 12.46 13.41
C PRO A 605 -22.46 10.99 12.92
N ALA A 606 -23.14 10.61 11.83
CA ALA A 606 -23.05 9.27 11.26
C ALA A 606 -22.17 9.16 10.02
N LEU A 607 -21.74 10.26 9.40
CA LEU A 607 -20.67 10.18 8.42
C LEU A 607 -19.36 9.78 9.11
N SER A 608 -18.74 8.71 8.60
CA SER A 608 -17.41 8.26 9.04
C SER A 608 -16.31 9.23 8.62
N GLY A 609 -16.62 10.29 7.86
CA GLY A 609 -15.74 11.42 7.61
C GLY A 609 -15.68 11.84 6.14
N ALA A 610 -14.59 12.52 5.75
CA ALA A 610 -14.41 13.07 4.41
C ALA A 610 -12.94 13.18 3.95
N LEU A 611 -12.77 13.04 2.63
CA LEU A 611 -11.52 13.21 1.89
C LEU A 611 -11.70 14.31 0.84
N TYR A 612 -10.87 15.35 0.92
CA TYR A 612 -10.87 16.43 -0.06
C TYR A 612 -10.17 16.02 -1.37
N TRP A 613 -10.77 16.33 -2.52
CA TRP A 613 -10.24 16.07 -3.86
C TRP A 613 -9.63 17.37 -4.45
N THR A 614 -8.32 17.61 -4.35
CA THR A 614 -7.19 16.76 -3.93
C THR A 614 -6.20 17.53 -3.04
N ALA A 615 -5.22 16.85 -2.44
CA ALA A 615 -4.18 17.49 -1.62
C ALA A 615 -3.35 18.46 -2.47
N ARG A 616 -2.86 17.98 -3.62
CA ARG A 616 -2.10 18.72 -4.62
C ARG A 616 -2.86 18.73 -5.95
N GLU A 617 -2.71 19.80 -6.75
CA GLU A 617 -3.10 19.75 -8.17
C GLU A 617 -2.27 18.68 -8.90
N PHE A 618 -2.79 18.10 -9.99
CA PHE A 618 -2.19 16.95 -10.65
C PHE A 618 -2.43 16.98 -12.17
N ALA A 619 -1.69 16.21 -12.96
CA ALA A 619 -1.88 16.14 -14.40
C ALA A 619 -3.14 15.35 -14.80
N ILE A 620 -3.89 15.89 -15.75
CA ILE A 620 -5.15 15.35 -16.28
C ILE A 620 -5.28 15.70 -17.77
N LYS A 621 -6.17 15.04 -18.51
CA LYS A 621 -6.35 15.25 -19.96
C LYS A 621 -6.34 16.75 -20.37
N PRO A 622 -5.61 17.16 -21.44
CA PRO A 622 -5.43 18.58 -21.81
C PRO A 622 -6.72 19.41 -21.94
N SER A 623 -7.82 18.80 -22.39
CA SER A 623 -9.12 19.45 -22.55
C SER A 623 -9.88 19.70 -21.23
N TRP A 624 -9.29 19.38 -20.07
CA TRP A 624 -9.94 19.55 -18.77
C TRP A 624 -10.19 21.03 -18.42
N THR A 625 -11.45 21.32 -18.09
CA THR A 625 -11.87 22.62 -17.52
C THR A 625 -12.32 22.51 -16.07
N GLY A 626 -12.64 21.29 -15.62
CA GLY A 626 -13.02 20.97 -14.24
C GLY A 626 -14.31 21.62 -13.72
N GLY A 627 -15.11 22.23 -14.59
CA GLY A 627 -16.28 23.04 -14.21
C GLY A 627 -15.98 24.54 -14.06
N THR A 628 -14.74 24.98 -14.30
CA THR A 628 -14.38 26.40 -14.41
C THR A 628 -15.12 27.04 -15.60
N PRO A 629 -15.69 28.25 -15.46
CA PRO A 629 -16.31 28.96 -16.60
C PRO A 629 -15.32 29.11 -17.77
N ALA A 630 -15.77 28.80 -18.99
CA ALA A 630 -14.88 28.57 -20.15
C ALA A 630 -13.84 29.68 -20.41
N ARG A 631 -14.21 30.95 -20.20
CA ARG A 631 -13.34 32.14 -20.34
C ARG A 631 -12.20 32.25 -19.31
N TYR A 632 -12.15 31.36 -18.31
CA TYR A 632 -11.11 31.31 -17.29
C TYR A 632 -10.42 29.94 -17.20
N ALA A 633 -10.79 28.96 -18.03
CA ALA A 633 -10.23 27.63 -18.00
C ALA A 633 -8.88 27.61 -18.74
N LYS A 634 -7.80 27.20 -18.04
CA LYS A 634 -6.43 27.25 -18.58
C LYS A 634 -6.08 26.18 -19.63
N ARG A 635 -6.82 25.05 -19.66
CA ARG A 635 -6.64 23.92 -20.62
C ARG A 635 -5.17 23.49 -20.81
N ASP A 636 -4.46 23.48 -19.70
CA ASP A 636 -3.02 23.23 -19.58
C ASP A 636 -2.71 21.81 -19.06
N GLY A 637 -3.70 20.91 -19.11
CA GLY A 637 -3.56 19.56 -18.60
C GLY A 637 -3.44 19.44 -17.08
N ILE A 638 -3.79 20.48 -16.29
CA ILE A 638 -3.72 20.44 -14.82
C ILE A 638 -5.12 20.49 -14.19
N HIS A 639 -5.36 19.60 -13.22
CA HIS A 639 -6.54 19.60 -12.36
C HIS A 639 -6.36 20.57 -11.19
N ARG A 640 -7.12 21.67 -11.15
CA ARG A 640 -6.89 22.86 -10.30
C ARG A 640 -7.75 22.89 -9.01
N LYS A 641 -8.25 21.73 -8.54
CA LYS A 641 -8.96 21.63 -7.24
C LYS A 641 -8.03 21.47 -6.04
N GLY A 642 -6.72 21.28 -6.25
CA GLY A 642 -5.74 21.04 -5.19
C GLY A 642 -5.80 22.06 -4.06
N LEU A 643 -5.45 21.64 -2.83
CA LEU A 643 -5.16 22.54 -1.71
C LEU A 643 -3.80 23.24 -1.90
N LEU A 644 -2.83 22.49 -2.43
CA LEU A 644 -1.56 22.97 -2.98
C LEU A 644 -1.66 23.09 -4.50
N THR A 645 -0.94 24.05 -5.12
CA THR A 645 -0.68 24.07 -6.56
C THR A 645 0.17 22.85 -6.99
N TYR A 646 0.30 22.59 -8.28
CA TYR A 646 1.02 21.39 -8.76
C TYR A 646 2.50 21.39 -8.31
N ASP A 647 3.13 22.56 -8.27
CA ASP A 647 4.47 22.82 -7.72
C ASP A 647 4.52 22.99 -6.19
N GLY A 648 3.40 22.80 -5.49
CA GLY A 648 3.37 22.65 -4.03
C GLY A 648 3.22 23.93 -3.22
N ARG A 649 2.83 25.07 -3.85
CA ARG A 649 2.52 26.30 -3.09
C ARG A 649 1.10 26.21 -2.49
N PRO A 650 0.88 26.62 -1.24
CA PRO A 650 -0.43 26.60 -0.63
C PRO A 650 -1.39 27.61 -1.29
N LYS A 651 -2.61 27.19 -1.58
CA LYS A 651 -3.72 28.07 -2.01
C LYS A 651 -4.51 28.53 -0.79
N PRO A 652 -5.35 29.59 -0.86
CA PRO A 652 -6.10 30.11 0.30
C PRO A 652 -6.95 29.07 1.06
N VAL A 653 -7.41 28.01 0.38
CA VAL A 653 -8.12 26.88 1.01
C VAL A 653 -7.24 26.05 1.97
N TRP A 654 -5.92 26.06 1.80
CA TRP A 654 -4.95 25.33 2.64
C TRP A 654 -5.09 25.64 4.13
N THR A 655 -5.18 26.92 4.50
CA THR A 655 -5.38 27.33 5.91
C THR A 655 -6.69 26.81 6.47
N SER A 656 -7.76 26.81 5.67
CA SER A 656 -9.04 26.21 6.07
C SER A 656 -8.95 24.69 6.22
N ALA A 657 -8.21 24.01 5.34
CA ALA A 657 -8.00 22.58 5.39
C ALA A 657 -7.22 22.18 6.64
N LYS A 658 -6.07 22.81 6.92
CA LYS A 658 -5.28 22.54 8.15
C LYS A 658 -6.14 22.61 9.41
N ASN A 659 -6.92 23.67 9.56
CA ASN A 659 -7.76 23.88 10.74
C ASN A 659 -8.97 22.91 10.86
N ARG A 660 -9.32 22.17 9.79
CA ARG A 660 -10.49 21.26 9.76
C ARG A 660 -10.12 19.79 9.60
N LEU A 661 -8.93 19.48 9.09
CA LEU A 661 -8.45 18.13 8.90
C LEU A 661 -7.61 17.63 10.08
N ASP A 662 -6.95 18.52 10.84
CA ASP A 662 -6.16 18.15 12.02
C ASP A 662 -6.95 17.27 13.00
N GLY A 663 -6.51 16.02 13.14
CA GLY A 663 -7.17 15.00 13.96
C GLY A 663 -7.11 15.25 15.47
N SER A 664 -6.18 16.08 15.95
CA SER A 664 -6.02 16.37 17.38
C SER A 664 -7.28 16.92 18.06
N VAL A 665 -8.17 17.54 17.28
CA VAL A 665 -9.47 18.09 17.73
C VAL A 665 -10.54 17.01 17.96
N TRP A 666 -10.35 15.77 17.48
CA TRP A 666 -11.43 14.78 17.31
C TRP A 666 -11.19 13.42 18.01
N GLY A 667 -10.25 13.33 18.95
CA GLY A 667 -10.00 12.11 19.74
C GLY A 667 -9.30 10.97 18.98
N VAL A 668 -9.11 11.11 17.67
CA VAL A 668 -8.17 10.32 16.87
C VAL A 668 -6.89 11.13 16.82
N GLY A 669 -5.94 10.85 17.72
CA GLY A 669 -4.73 11.65 17.87
C GLY A 669 -4.02 11.86 16.52
N ALA A 670 -3.53 13.09 16.30
CA ALA A 670 -2.84 13.43 15.08
C ALA A 670 -1.65 12.48 14.85
N PRO A 671 -1.33 12.12 13.59
CA PRO A 671 -0.21 11.23 13.34
C PRO A 671 1.11 11.85 13.81
N PRO A 672 2.04 11.05 14.37
CA PRO A 672 3.32 11.59 14.82
C PRO A 672 4.05 12.23 13.64
N ARG A 673 4.55 13.46 13.82
CA ARG A 673 5.38 14.11 12.81
C ARG A 673 6.69 13.35 12.70
N VAL A 674 6.83 12.59 11.62
CA VAL A 674 8.08 11.90 11.29
C VAL A 674 9.06 12.98 10.84
N ALA A 675 10.05 13.27 11.68
CA ALA A 675 11.14 14.16 11.31
C ALA A 675 12.06 13.43 10.34
N TYR A 676 11.78 13.56 9.04
CA TYR A 676 12.74 13.21 8.01
C TYR A 676 13.92 14.19 8.10
N GLY A 677 15.10 13.68 8.41
CA GLY A 677 16.34 14.47 8.38
C GLY A 677 16.52 15.13 7.02
N ARG A 678 17.05 16.36 7.02
CA ARG A 678 17.35 17.11 5.79
C ARG A 678 18.53 16.50 5.04
#